data_AF-A0AAE1Y8J3-F1
#
_entry.id   AF-A0AAE1Y8J3-F1
#
_cell.length_a   1.000
_cell.length_b   1.000
_cell.length_c   1.000
_cell.angle_alpha   90.00
_cell.angle_beta   90.00
_cell.angle_gamma   90.00
#
_symmetry.space_group_name_H-M   'P 1'
#
loop_
_entity.id
_entity.type
_entity.pdbx_description
1 polymer ?
#
loop_
_entity_poly.entity_id
_entity_poly.type
_entity_poly.pdbx_seq_one_letter_code
_entity_poly.pdbx_strand_id
1 'polypeptide(L)'
;MAVIKLNTKISLLLLLTLSLLLLPSHCYTNPGLQEEEEESAEEGLFKCFVSCDKRQENERELSQCEQRCVQEYHERKREEGEERGGRGGGGGEETVVPKIEEPRKVYEQCLSKCHKTEGSRQQYQCRRTCERQYEQQQREQRGGGGEEEGTVENHHRRDPDQQYKQCQSRCGRERRGEERQYCQQKCQWEYERQKREQGREYGGGGDSTNPRKESREEEEGQEGNNPYFFESQRFDSKYRTEEGHVKLLERFSKKSELLQGVDNYRLAVLEANPNTFVLPHHSDAESVLVVVGGKGTISYVWQNQRKSYNVKRGDVMRVPAGSILYLINRDDNEKLHVLKLLQPVNTPGRFKEYFGVGGENPESFYRTFSNEILEAAFNVPGERLKRLFGQQKKGVIIRASKEQIRALSGQESESSSRGRREESWGPFNLLDEQPLFSNRYGQYFEASPNDYQQLKDLDVSVGFMNIKKGGMIAPYYNTRSTKLVVVVGGSGRFEMACPHLSAQSKQGSQGRKEREGETTSNVHYQKVSARLSVGDVFIVPAGHPIATIASQDSNLQLVAFGIKGSYNQKYFLAGKDNIWNQVQSEAKELSFKTPAREVEEILRSQEQSYFLPGPGQREEGGKGHHVASILDFVGF
;
A
#
# COMPACT_ATOMS: atom_id res chain seq x y z
N MET A 1 -46.01 2.56 -47.40
CA MET A 1 -46.14 3.93 -47.94
C MET A 1 -45.57 4.87 -46.88
N ALA A 2 -44.56 5.71 -47.06
CA ALA A 2 -44.01 6.31 -48.27
C ALA A 2 -42.47 6.32 -48.23
N VAL A 3 -41.91 6.22 -49.43
CA VAL A 3 -40.49 6.26 -49.79
C VAL A 3 -40.12 7.71 -50.12
N ILE A 4 -38.99 8.21 -49.63
CA ILE A 4 -38.36 9.42 -50.18
C ILE A 4 -36.96 9.04 -50.69
N LYS A 5 -36.74 9.32 -51.98
CA LYS A 5 -35.55 9.00 -52.78
C LYS A 5 -34.40 10.00 -52.56
N LEU A 6 -33.20 9.45 -52.75
CA LEU A 6 -31.88 10.05 -52.94
C LEU A 6 -31.86 11.40 -53.68
N ASN A 7 -30.89 12.24 -53.32
CA ASN A 7 -30.15 13.05 -54.28
C ASN A 7 -28.64 13.02 -53.98
N THR A 8 -27.93 12.19 -54.75
CA THR A 8 -26.47 12.03 -54.80
C THR A 8 -25.89 13.03 -55.79
N LYS A 9 -25.27 14.10 -55.30
CA LYS A 9 -24.32 14.98 -55.99
C LYS A 9 -23.97 16.11 -55.02
N ILE A 10 -22.83 16.00 -54.33
CA ILE A 10 -21.99 17.04 -53.66
C ILE A 10 -21.11 16.26 -52.65
N SER A 11 -20.38 15.25 -53.12
CA SER A 11 -19.45 14.47 -52.29
C SER A 11 -18.05 14.34 -52.93
N LEU A 12 -17.73 15.23 -53.88
CA LEU A 12 -16.47 15.15 -54.62
C LEU A 12 -15.70 16.48 -54.75
N LEU A 13 -16.10 17.54 -54.03
CA LEU A 13 -15.44 18.86 -54.10
C LEU A 13 -14.88 19.40 -52.77
N LEU A 14 -14.92 18.61 -51.69
CA LEU A 14 -14.39 19.00 -50.37
C LEU A 14 -13.11 18.26 -49.95
N LEU A 15 -12.51 17.48 -50.86
CA LEU A 15 -11.29 16.69 -50.60
C LEU A 15 -10.04 17.22 -51.35
N LEU A 16 -10.05 18.45 -51.85
CA LEU A 16 -8.96 19.00 -52.68
C LEU A 16 -8.50 20.42 -52.28
N THR A 17 -8.64 20.82 -51.01
CA THR A 17 -8.18 22.14 -50.53
C THR A 17 -7.51 22.12 -49.14
N LEU A 18 -6.78 21.07 -48.77
CA LEU A 18 -6.00 21.07 -47.51
C LEU A 18 -4.63 20.39 -47.65
N SER A 19 -3.85 20.79 -48.65
CA SER A 19 -2.50 20.23 -48.89
C SER A 19 -1.50 21.24 -49.47
N LEU A 20 -1.52 22.49 -49.00
CA LEU A 20 -0.41 23.42 -49.20
C LEU A 20 -0.43 24.50 -48.11
N LEU A 21 0.52 24.43 -47.17
CA LEU A 21 1.19 25.57 -46.50
C LEU A 21 2.13 25.00 -45.41
N LEU A 22 3.27 24.47 -45.84
CA LEU A 22 4.46 24.30 -45.02
C LEU A 22 5.65 24.81 -45.82
N LEU A 23 6.12 26.02 -45.50
CA LEU A 23 7.50 26.41 -45.74
C LEU A 23 8.03 27.20 -44.54
N PRO A 24 9.31 26.99 -44.16
CA PRO A 24 9.91 27.55 -42.95
C PRO A 24 10.49 28.93 -43.23
N SER A 25 10.24 29.87 -42.33
CA SER A 25 10.92 31.18 -42.32
C SER A 25 12.05 31.13 -41.31
N HIS A 26 13.28 31.26 -41.81
CA HIS A 26 14.49 31.49 -41.04
C HIS A 26 14.82 32.99 -40.97
N CYS A 27 15.56 33.36 -39.92
CA CYS A 27 16.25 34.63 -39.63
C CYS A 27 15.35 35.78 -39.11
N TYR A 28 15.75 36.64 -38.20
CA TYR A 28 17.07 37.18 -37.87
C TYR A 28 17.14 37.48 -36.36
N THR A 29 18.29 37.20 -35.77
CA THR A 29 18.72 37.68 -34.46
C THR A 29 18.92 39.20 -34.48
N ASN A 30 18.54 39.89 -33.40
CA ASN A 30 19.13 41.18 -33.05
C ASN A 30 19.78 41.04 -31.66
N PRO A 31 21.09 41.31 -31.55
CA PRO A 31 21.89 41.17 -30.33
C PRO A 31 21.77 42.44 -29.48
N GLY A 32 21.63 42.29 -28.17
CA GLY A 32 21.64 43.42 -27.26
C GLY A 32 20.74 43.16 -26.06
N LEU A 33 21.37 42.70 -24.98
CA LEU A 33 20.79 42.26 -23.70
C LEU A 33 20.49 40.75 -23.63
N GLN A 34 21.47 39.93 -24.03
CA GLN A 34 21.74 38.74 -23.22
C GLN A 34 22.42 39.23 -21.96
N GLU A 35 21.67 39.33 -20.87
CA GLU A 35 22.25 38.84 -19.62
C GLU A 35 22.57 37.37 -19.93
N GLU A 36 23.83 37.10 -20.30
CA GLU A 36 24.35 35.75 -20.20
C GLU A 36 24.20 35.42 -18.72
N GLU A 37 23.11 34.72 -18.37
CA GLU A 37 23.00 34.05 -17.09
C GLU A 37 24.24 33.16 -17.03
N GLU A 38 25.23 33.62 -16.27
CA GLU A 38 26.46 32.91 -16.00
C GLU A 38 26.06 31.51 -15.55
N GLU A 39 26.29 30.54 -16.44
CA GLU A 39 25.85 29.17 -16.22
C GLU A 39 26.58 28.68 -14.97
N SER A 40 25.82 28.61 -13.87
CA SER A 40 26.36 28.21 -12.59
C SER A 40 27.11 26.90 -12.75
N ALA A 41 28.26 26.75 -12.07
CA ALA A 41 29.02 25.51 -12.14
C ALA A 41 28.13 24.28 -11.87
N GLU A 42 27.10 24.41 -11.02
CA GLU A 42 26.11 23.37 -10.73
C GLU A 42 25.28 22.94 -11.96
N GLU A 43 24.90 23.89 -12.81
CA GLU A 43 24.13 23.61 -14.03
C GLU A 43 25.00 22.95 -15.11
N GLY A 44 26.27 23.39 -15.21
CA GLY A 44 27.27 22.76 -16.08
C GLY A 44 27.56 21.30 -15.70
N LEU A 45 27.69 21.02 -14.40
CA LEU A 45 27.89 19.66 -13.88
C LEU A 45 26.74 18.74 -14.27
N PHE A 46 25.51 19.22 -14.10
CA PHE A 46 24.31 18.46 -14.39
C PHE A 46 24.19 18.11 -15.87
N LYS A 47 24.46 19.06 -16.77
CA LYS A 47 24.47 18.78 -18.22
C LYS A 47 25.58 17.81 -18.62
N CYS A 48 26.75 17.88 -17.97
CA CYS A 48 27.86 16.96 -18.22
C CYS A 48 27.51 15.50 -17.87
N PHE A 49 26.88 15.25 -16.72
CA PHE A 49 26.41 13.91 -16.35
C PHE A 49 25.35 13.35 -17.29
N VAL A 50 24.40 14.18 -17.70
CA VAL A 50 23.38 13.79 -18.68
C VAL A 50 24.02 13.46 -20.04
N SER A 51 25.15 14.09 -20.38
CA SER A 51 25.93 13.74 -21.57
C SER A 51 26.71 12.43 -21.42
N CYS A 52 27.23 12.12 -20.22
CA CYS A 52 27.92 10.85 -19.95
C CYS A 52 26.96 9.65 -20.08
N ASP A 53 25.76 9.76 -19.50
CA ASP A 53 24.75 8.68 -19.51
C ASP A 53 24.20 8.39 -20.92
N LYS A 54 24.11 9.41 -21.77
CA LYS A 54 23.62 9.29 -23.16
C LYS A 54 24.58 8.58 -24.11
N ARG A 55 25.85 8.39 -23.75
CA ARG A 55 26.86 7.77 -24.64
C ARG A 55 26.86 6.23 -24.63
N GLN A 56 26.03 5.60 -23.78
CA GLN A 56 25.96 4.13 -23.63
C GLN A 56 27.34 3.47 -23.44
N GLU A 57 28.18 4.06 -22.59
CA GLU A 57 29.50 3.52 -22.25
C GLU A 57 29.41 2.50 -21.10
N ASN A 58 30.40 1.62 -20.98
CA ASN A 58 30.42 0.59 -19.92
C ASN A 58 30.62 1.23 -18.53
N GLU A 59 30.29 0.50 -17.45
CA GLU A 59 30.27 1.05 -16.07
C GLU A 59 31.58 1.71 -15.63
N ARG A 60 32.72 1.24 -16.17
CA ARG A 60 34.04 1.78 -15.81
C ARG A 60 34.34 3.09 -16.53
N GLU A 61 33.90 3.23 -17.77
CA GLU A 61 34.02 4.46 -18.58
C GLU A 61 33.03 5.53 -18.13
N LEU A 62 31.79 5.12 -17.79
CA LEU A 62 30.79 6.01 -17.21
C LEU A 62 31.30 6.63 -15.89
N SER A 63 31.88 5.81 -15.01
CA SER A 63 32.47 6.27 -13.75
C SER A 63 33.62 7.28 -13.96
N GLN A 64 34.43 7.11 -15.01
CA GLN A 64 35.52 8.03 -15.34
C GLN A 64 35.02 9.32 -16.03
N CYS A 65 33.93 9.25 -16.81
CA CYS A 65 33.27 10.42 -17.39
C CYS A 65 32.67 11.30 -16.27
N GLU A 66 31.96 10.68 -15.34
CA GLU A 66 31.37 11.37 -14.20
C GLU A 66 32.43 11.98 -13.28
N GLN A 67 33.53 11.28 -13.01
CA GLN A 67 34.63 11.84 -12.22
C GLN A 67 35.24 13.11 -12.85
N ARG A 68 35.34 13.18 -14.18
CA ARG A 68 35.81 14.38 -14.89
C ARG A 68 34.83 15.55 -14.77
N CYS A 69 33.53 15.30 -14.94
CA CYS A 69 32.51 16.35 -14.76
C CYS A 69 32.56 16.96 -13.35
N VAL A 70 32.79 16.13 -12.32
CA VAL A 70 32.91 16.59 -10.92
C VAL A 70 34.19 17.40 -10.69
N GLN A 71 35.29 17.05 -11.35
CA GLN A 71 36.52 17.84 -11.28
C GLN A 71 36.35 19.22 -11.92
N GLU A 72 35.78 19.30 -13.13
CA GLU A 72 35.50 20.57 -13.83
C GLU A 72 34.56 21.48 -13.01
N TYR A 73 33.57 20.89 -12.33
CA TYR A 73 32.71 21.62 -11.40
C TYR A 73 33.46 22.25 -10.23
N HIS A 74 34.37 21.49 -9.61
CA HIS A 74 35.17 21.98 -8.48
C HIS A 74 36.21 23.02 -8.91
N GLU A 75 36.73 22.95 -10.13
CA GLU A 75 37.60 23.96 -10.72
C GLU A 75 36.85 25.27 -10.97
N ARG A 76 35.67 25.21 -11.61
CA ARG A 76 34.83 26.41 -11.78
C ARG A 76 34.41 27.04 -10.45
N LYS A 77 34.09 26.23 -9.44
CA LYS A 77 33.78 26.73 -8.08
C LYS A 77 34.97 27.33 -7.36
N ARG A 78 36.20 26.95 -7.71
CA ARG A 78 37.42 27.58 -7.20
C ARG A 78 37.70 28.91 -7.89
N GLU A 79 37.50 28.96 -9.20
CA GLU A 79 37.61 30.19 -9.99
C GLU A 79 36.56 31.23 -9.56
N GLU A 80 35.30 30.82 -9.29
CA GLU A 80 34.25 31.67 -8.69
C GLU A 80 34.60 32.15 -7.26
N GLY A 81 35.52 31.47 -6.57
CA GLY A 81 35.93 31.76 -5.19
C GLY A 81 37.18 32.65 -5.07
N GLU A 82 38.05 32.67 -6.08
CA GLU A 82 39.32 33.42 -6.05
C GLU A 82 39.19 34.90 -6.46
N GLU A 83 38.10 35.31 -7.12
CA GLU A 83 37.78 36.73 -7.38
C GLU A 83 37.41 37.55 -6.11
N ARG A 84 37.29 36.90 -4.95
CA ARG A 84 37.12 37.55 -3.64
C ARG A 84 38.27 37.27 -2.67
N GLY A 85 39.50 37.40 -3.17
CA GLY A 85 40.66 37.98 -2.46
C GLY A 85 41.26 37.23 -1.25
N GLY A 86 42.53 36.84 -1.40
CA GLY A 86 43.61 37.41 -0.57
C GLY A 86 44.21 36.61 0.60
N ARG A 87 45.31 35.89 0.28
CA ARG A 87 46.55 35.64 1.07
C ARG A 87 46.56 34.77 2.35
N GLY A 88 47.32 33.67 2.21
CA GLY A 88 48.33 33.16 3.16
C GLY A 88 47.92 31.89 3.90
N GLY A 89 48.64 30.76 3.91
CA GLY A 89 49.93 30.39 3.35
C GLY A 89 50.50 29.18 4.13
N GLY A 90 50.96 28.15 3.41
CA GLY A 90 51.87 27.06 3.86
C GLY A 90 51.21 25.90 4.63
N GLY A 91 51.49 24.62 4.37
CA GLY A 91 52.40 23.94 3.45
C GLY A 91 52.63 22.48 3.90
N GLY A 92 52.88 21.57 2.95
CA GLY A 92 53.40 20.19 3.11
C GLY A 92 52.34 19.08 3.13
N GLU A 93 52.06 18.36 2.03
CA GLU A 93 52.70 17.10 1.51
C GLU A 93 52.68 15.93 2.53
N GLU A 94 52.39 14.67 2.23
CA GLU A 94 51.89 13.86 1.10
C GLU A 94 51.74 12.45 1.75
N THR A 95 50.71 11.60 1.61
CA THR A 95 50.40 10.70 0.48
C THR A 95 49.34 9.66 0.93
N VAL A 96 48.30 9.47 0.11
CA VAL A 96 47.71 8.20 -0.41
C VAL A 96 47.15 7.12 0.56
N VAL A 97 45.85 7.24 0.92
CA VAL A 97 44.61 6.48 0.47
C VAL A 97 44.80 5.02 -0.02
N PRO A 98 43.89 4.00 0.16
CA PRO A 98 42.38 3.99 0.20
C PRO A 98 41.71 3.01 1.20
N LYS A 99 40.37 2.81 1.36
CA LYS A 99 39.06 3.52 1.22
C LYS A 99 37.94 2.55 1.70
N ILE A 100 36.93 3.01 2.46
CA ILE A 100 35.54 2.49 2.57
C ILE A 100 34.59 3.71 2.76
N GLU A 101 33.42 3.73 2.09
CA GLU A 101 32.56 4.92 1.79
C GLU A 101 31.82 5.62 2.95
N GLU A 102 31.53 6.91 2.74
CA GLU A 102 31.43 7.96 3.77
C GLU A 102 29.99 8.30 4.26
N PRO A 103 29.80 8.59 5.57
CA PRO A 103 28.60 9.17 6.21
C PRO A 103 27.97 10.38 5.51
N ARG A 104 28.76 11.03 4.65
CA ARG A 104 28.46 12.28 3.98
C ARG A 104 27.21 12.19 3.09
N LYS A 105 26.98 11.05 2.42
CA LYS A 105 25.77 10.84 1.61
C LYS A 105 24.46 10.82 2.43
N VAL A 106 24.51 10.47 3.72
CA VAL A 106 23.33 10.42 4.62
C VAL A 106 22.93 11.80 5.14
N TYR A 107 23.90 12.68 5.34
CA TYR A 107 23.68 14.07 5.75
C TYR A 107 23.11 14.94 4.62
N GLU A 108 23.62 14.75 3.41
CA GLU A 108 23.17 15.47 2.21
C GLU A 108 21.68 15.22 1.91
N GLN A 109 21.16 14.03 2.19
CA GLN A 109 19.73 13.72 2.04
C GLN A 109 18.84 14.27 3.16
N CYS A 110 19.41 14.59 4.32
CA CYS A 110 18.68 15.25 5.40
C CYS A 110 18.52 16.75 5.11
N LEU A 111 19.55 17.40 4.57
CA LEU A 111 19.54 18.82 4.18
C LEU A 111 18.59 19.12 3.02
N SER A 112 18.45 18.20 2.05
CA SER A 112 17.54 18.39 0.92
C SER A 112 16.06 18.47 1.34
N LYS A 113 15.72 17.88 2.49
CA LYS A 113 14.38 17.96 3.11
C LYS A 113 14.13 19.26 3.86
N CYS A 114 15.17 20.01 4.22
CA CYS A 114 15.02 21.32 4.85
C CYS A 114 14.80 22.46 3.84
N HIS A 115 15.10 22.25 2.55
CA HIS A 115 15.01 23.29 1.53
C HIS A 115 13.62 23.52 0.95
N LYS A 116 12.63 22.69 1.27
CA LYS A 116 11.25 22.88 0.76
C LYS A 116 10.32 23.60 1.72
N THR A 117 10.88 24.22 2.76
CA THR A 117 10.13 25.03 3.72
C THR A 117 10.29 26.52 3.41
N GLU A 118 9.24 27.17 2.89
CA GLU A 118 9.01 28.61 3.09
C GLU A 118 8.15 28.76 4.39
N GLY A 119 8.50 29.48 5.46
CA GLY A 119 9.58 30.44 5.69
C GLY A 119 10.52 30.17 6.88
N SER A 120 11.19 31.24 7.30
CA SER A 120 12.54 31.25 7.86
C SER A 120 12.77 30.52 9.19
N ARG A 121 11.76 30.32 10.05
CA ARG A 121 11.96 29.71 11.41
C ARG A 121 11.93 28.18 11.43
N GLN A 122 11.29 27.53 10.46
CA GLN A 122 11.15 26.07 10.40
C GLN A 122 12.23 25.41 9.54
N GLN A 123 12.74 26.14 8.55
CA GLN A 123 14.00 25.81 7.88
C GLN A 123 15.15 25.66 8.90
N TYR A 124 15.19 26.57 9.89
CA TYR A 124 16.21 26.65 10.95
C TYR A 124 16.21 25.45 11.93
N GLN A 125 15.07 24.94 12.41
CA GLN A 125 15.05 23.79 13.32
C GLN A 125 15.26 22.44 12.59
N CYS A 126 14.88 22.36 11.31
CA CYS A 126 15.12 21.21 10.44
C CYS A 126 16.62 21.00 10.21
N ARG A 127 17.35 22.07 9.88
CA ARG A 127 18.80 22.04 9.71
C ARG A 127 19.50 21.53 11.00
N ARG A 128 19.05 21.97 12.19
CA ARG A 128 19.56 21.50 13.52
C ARG A 128 19.35 20.01 13.84
N THR A 129 18.46 19.32 13.12
CA THR A 129 18.19 17.88 13.37
C THR A 129 19.05 17.00 12.47
N CYS A 130 19.28 17.45 11.24
CA CYS A 130 20.23 16.85 10.31
C CYS A 130 21.68 16.96 10.80
N GLU A 131 22.04 18.09 11.41
CA GLU A 131 23.36 18.33 12.02
C GLU A 131 23.66 17.34 13.17
N ARG A 132 22.73 17.10 14.10
CA ARG A 132 22.95 16.14 15.21
C ARG A 132 23.06 14.68 14.77
N GLN A 133 22.34 14.30 13.71
CA GLN A 133 22.32 12.92 13.19
C GLN A 133 23.60 12.58 12.43
N TYR A 134 24.17 13.54 11.73
CA TYR A 134 25.48 13.40 11.10
C TYR A 134 26.61 13.35 12.13
N GLU A 135 26.52 14.16 13.20
CA GLU A 135 27.47 14.15 14.32
C GLU A 135 27.53 12.81 15.09
N GLN A 136 26.40 12.09 15.22
CA GLN A 136 26.36 10.78 15.88
C GLN A 136 26.99 9.68 15.02
N GLN A 137 26.74 9.70 13.70
CA GLN A 137 27.37 8.78 12.74
C GLN A 137 28.88 9.01 12.58
N GLN A 138 29.35 10.26 12.69
CA GLN A 138 30.80 10.53 12.71
C GLN A 138 31.48 10.07 14.01
N ARG A 139 30.77 10.00 15.14
CA ARG A 139 31.32 9.47 16.40
C ARG A 139 31.43 7.94 16.41
N GLU A 140 30.44 7.25 15.84
CA GLU A 140 30.42 5.79 15.72
C GLU A 140 31.47 5.26 14.72
N GLN A 141 31.91 6.08 13.76
CA GLN A 141 32.99 5.72 12.83
C GLN A 141 34.42 6.04 13.32
N ARG A 142 34.58 6.95 14.30
CA ARG A 142 35.91 7.44 14.75
C ARG A 142 36.46 6.81 16.04
N GLY A 143 35.78 5.85 16.67
CA GLY A 143 36.07 5.50 18.08
C GLY A 143 36.24 4.02 18.45
N GLY A 144 36.53 3.14 17.49
CA GLY A 144 36.93 1.75 17.78
C GLY A 144 38.44 1.64 18.05
N GLY A 145 38.83 1.68 19.33
CA GLY A 145 40.12 1.20 19.88
C GLY A 145 41.30 2.18 19.75
N GLY A 146 42.07 2.54 20.78
CA GLY A 146 42.11 2.17 22.20
C GLY A 146 43.50 2.59 22.71
N GLU A 147 43.60 3.16 23.90
CA GLU A 147 44.81 3.09 24.74
C GLU A 147 44.45 3.54 26.16
N GLU A 148 45.11 2.88 27.10
CA GLU A 148 44.76 2.68 28.49
C GLU A 148 45.14 3.91 29.35
N GLU A 149 44.29 4.24 30.33
CA GLU A 149 44.74 4.34 31.71
C GLU A 149 43.52 4.29 32.64
N GLY A 150 43.61 3.42 33.64
CA GLY A 150 42.45 2.91 34.38
C GLY A 150 41.72 3.95 35.22
N THR A 151 40.41 3.77 35.34
CA THR A 151 39.78 3.41 36.62
C THR A 151 38.34 2.98 36.39
N VAL A 152 37.98 1.93 37.13
CA VAL A 152 36.71 1.21 37.18
C VAL A 152 35.49 2.16 37.20
N GLU A 153 34.56 1.99 36.25
CA GLU A 153 33.12 1.88 36.55
C GLU A 153 32.27 1.41 35.35
N ASN A 154 31.55 0.31 35.58
CA ASN A 154 30.62 -0.34 34.67
C ASN A 154 29.41 0.56 34.31
N HIS A 155 29.08 0.69 33.01
CA HIS A 155 27.71 0.99 32.60
C HIS A 155 27.16 0.00 31.57
N HIS A 156 26.24 -0.82 32.07
CA HIS A 156 25.39 -1.80 31.40
C HIS A 156 24.64 -1.28 30.17
N ARG A 157 24.73 -2.01 29.05
CA ARG A 157 23.62 -2.11 28.08
C ARG A 157 22.43 -2.75 28.80
N ARG A 158 21.28 -2.06 28.87
CA ARG A 158 20.08 -2.56 29.57
C ARG A 158 19.36 -3.63 28.74
N ASP A 159 19.21 -4.81 29.33
CA ASP A 159 18.48 -5.97 28.83
C ASP A 159 17.00 -5.64 28.47
N PRO A 160 16.53 -5.94 27.23
CA PRO A 160 15.14 -5.75 26.80
C PRO A 160 14.11 -6.41 27.72
N ASP A 161 14.44 -7.56 28.32
CA ASP A 161 13.56 -8.25 29.26
C ASP A 161 13.34 -7.42 30.53
N GLN A 162 14.37 -6.67 30.94
CA GLN A 162 14.32 -5.77 32.09
C GLN A 162 13.53 -4.50 31.76
N GLN A 163 13.64 -3.99 30.54
CA GLN A 163 12.88 -2.82 30.07
C GLN A 163 11.38 -3.11 29.96
N TYR A 164 11.02 -4.29 29.43
CA TYR A 164 9.63 -4.74 29.34
C TYR A 164 8.98 -4.86 30.73
N LYS A 165 9.68 -5.47 31.70
CA LYS A 165 9.21 -5.57 33.10
C LYS A 165 9.00 -4.19 33.75
N GLN A 166 9.87 -3.22 33.47
CA GLN A 166 9.72 -1.84 33.96
C GLN A 166 8.52 -1.13 33.31
N CYS A 167 8.33 -1.32 32.00
CA CYS A 167 7.18 -0.79 31.25
C CYS A 167 5.85 -1.32 31.80
N GLN A 168 5.76 -2.65 32.00
CA GLN A 168 4.58 -3.29 32.60
C GLN A 168 4.29 -2.79 34.02
N SER A 169 5.34 -2.64 34.85
CA SER A 169 5.22 -2.12 36.22
C SER A 169 4.70 -0.69 36.25
N ARG A 170 5.12 0.16 35.30
CA ARG A 170 4.65 1.54 35.15
C ARG A 170 3.19 1.61 34.69
N CYS A 171 2.81 0.79 33.69
CA CYS A 171 1.41 0.68 33.27
C CYS A 171 0.48 0.17 34.40
N GLY A 172 1.01 -0.58 35.37
CA GLY A 172 0.27 -1.09 36.52
C GLY A 172 0.03 -0.08 37.66
N ARG A 173 0.85 0.97 37.78
CA ARG A 173 0.80 1.91 38.92
C ARG A 173 -0.06 3.17 38.68
N GLU A 174 -0.29 3.55 37.41
CA GLU A 174 -0.83 4.89 37.09
C GLU A 174 -2.11 4.89 36.22
N ARG A 175 -2.66 3.73 35.82
CA ARG A 175 -3.79 3.67 34.85
C ARG A 175 -4.88 2.68 35.23
N ARG A 176 -6.16 3.01 34.96
CA ARG A 176 -7.33 2.13 35.17
C ARG A 176 -8.11 1.93 33.86
N GLY A 177 -8.70 0.75 33.69
CA GLY A 177 -9.56 0.43 32.53
C GLY A 177 -8.82 0.28 31.19
N GLU A 178 -9.42 0.76 30.11
CA GLU A 178 -8.95 0.61 28.72
C GLU A 178 -7.56 1.23 28.47
N GLU A 179 -7.21 2.31 29.18
CA GLU A 179 -5.89 2.95 29.07
C GLU A 179 -4.73 2.07 29.56
N ARG A 180 -5.03 1.15 30.50
CA ARG A 180 -4.06 0.17 30.99
C ARG A 180 -3.84 -0.93 29.96
N GLN A 181 -4.90 -1.38 29.29
CA GLN A 181 -4.80 -2.38 28.22
C GLN A 181 -4.02 -1.83 27.02
N TYR A 182 -4.29 -0.59 26.60
CA TYR A 182 -3.53 0.07 25.53
C TYR A 182 -2.04 0.26 25.90
N CYS A 183 -1.75 0.65 27.15
CA CYS A 183 -0.38 0.78 27.65
C CYS A 183 0.37 -0.57 27.62
N GLN A 184 -0.29 -1.65 28.04
CA GLN A 184 0.29 -3.01 28.02
C GLN A 184 0.56 -3.50 26.60
N GLN A 185 -0.37 -3.28 25.67
CA GLN A 185 -0.17 -3.60 24.24
C GLN A 185 1.00 -2.83 23.64
N LYS A 186 1.19 -1.56 24.03
CA LYS A 186 2.32 -0.76 23.59
C LYS A 186 3.66 -1.28 24.14
N CYS A 187 3.73 -1.65 25.42
CA CYS A 187 4.93 -2.28 26.00
C CYS A 187 5.30 -3.58 25.29
N GLN A 188 4.29 -4.41 24.97
CA GLN A 188 4.46 -5.66 24.23
C GLN A 188 5.05 -5.41 22.84
N TRP A 189 4.48 -4.45 22.12
CA TRP A 189 4.92 -4.07 20.78
C TRP A 189 6.37 -3.57 20.76
N GLU A 190 6.78 -2.75 21.73
CA GLU A 190 8.16 -2.25 21.83
C GLU A 190 9.16 -3.37 22.15
N TYR A 191 8.79 -4.31 23.02
CA TYR A 191 9.62 -5.46 23.36
C TYR A 191 9.84 -6.40 22.15
N GLU A 192 8.76 -6.73 21.41
CA GLU A 192 8.85 -7.56 20.21
C GLU A 192 9.66 -6.88 19.10
N ARG A 193 9.57 -5.56 18.99
CA ARG A 193 10.39 -4.77 18.06
C ARG A 193 11.88 -4.89 18.40
N GLN A 194 12.25 -4.73 19.67
CA GLN A 194 13.64 -4.82 20.13
C GLN A 194 14.22 -6.25 19.97
N LYS A 195 13.42 -7.29 20.24
CA LYS A 195 13.82 -8.69 19.98
C LYS A 195 14.08 -8.96 18.49
N ARG A 196 13.28 -8.37 17.59
CA ARG A 196 13.45 -8.50 16.13
C ARG A 196 14.67 -7.75 15.61
N GLU A 197 15.00 -6.60 16.22
CA GLU A 197 16.20 -5.82 15.91
C GLU A 197 17.47 -6.56 16.37
N GLN A 198 17.45 -7.22 17.54
CA GLN A 198 18.57 -8.06 18.02
C GLN A 198 18.73 -9.39 17.26
N GLY A 199 17.65 -9.91 16.65
CA GLY A 199 17.67 -11.16 15.90
C GLY A 199 18.31 -11.08 14.50
N ARG A 200 18.69 -9.88 14.02
CA ARG A 200 19.26 -9.68 12.68
C ARG A 200 20.80 -9.58 12.64
N GLU A 201 21.46 -9.58 13.80
CA GLU A 201 22.92 -9.35 13.90
C GLU A 201 23.74 -10.64 14.17
N TYR A 202 23.09 -11.78 14.39
CA TYR A 202 23.77 -13.08 14.59
C TYR A 202 23.14 -14.17 13.71
N GLY A 203 23.53 -14.22 12.44
CA GLY A 203 23.13 -15.25 11.48
C GLY A 203 24.29 -15.69 10.61
N GLY A 204 25.29 -16.35 11.21
CA GLY A 204 26.41 -16.94 10.48
C GLY A 204 27.17 -17.94 11.35
N GLY A 205 27.09 -19.23 11.01
CA GLY A 205 27.85 -20.31 11.64
C GLY A 205 26.95 -21.44 12.13
N GLY A 206 26.87 -22.51 11.33
CA GLY A 206 26.04 -23.67 11.60
C GLY A 206 26.61 -24.65 12.63
N ASP A 207 25.74 -25.52 13.15
CA ASP A 207 25.99 -26.96 13.23
C ASP A 207 24.64 -27.71 13.30
N SER A 208 24.63 -28.90 12.73
CA SER A 208 23.49 -29.72 12.36
C SER A 208 22.82 -30.40 13.56
N THR A 209 21.61 -30.91 13.30
CA THR A 209 20.78 -31.86 14.08
C THR A 209 19.63 -31.27 14.92
N ASN A 210 18.62 -30.68 14.27
CA ASN A 210 17.26 -30.67 14.84
C ASN A 210 16.17 -30.50 13.75
N PRO A 211 15.28 -31.49 13.49
CA PRO A 211 14.26 -31.44 12.42
C PRO A 211 13.18 -30.35 12.57
N ARG A 212 13.18 -29.59 13.68
CA ARG A 212 12.19 -28.54 13.96
C ARG A 212 12.60 -27.13 13.50
N LYS A 213 13.83 -26.92 13.01
CA LYS A 213 14.30 -25.60 12.52
C LYS A 213 14.09 -25.39 11.01
N GLU A 214 14.07 -26.45 10.21
CA GLU A 214 13.92 -26.37 8.75
C GLU A 214 12.59 -25.70 8.33
N SER A 215 11.50 -25.93 9.05
CA SER A 215 10.19 -25.32 8.74
C SER A 215 10.11 -23.81 8.99
N ARG A 216 10.99 -23.25 9.83
CA ARG A 216 10.99 -21.81 10.16
C ARG A 216 11.92 -21.01 9.24
N GLU A 217 13.00 -21.64 8.77
CA GLU A 217 13.96 -21.05 7.84
C GLU A 217 13.41 -21.06 6.40
N GLU A 218 12.58 -22.04 6.02
CA GLU A 218 11.84 -22.02 4.75
C GLU A 218 10.73 -20.96 4.69
N GLU A 219 10.05 -20.68 5.82
CA GLU A 219 9.00 -19.65 5.89
C GLU A 219 9.57 -18.21 5.77
N GLU A 220 10.77 -17.95 6.30
CA GLU A 220 11.39 -16.61 6.28
C GLU A 220 12.13 -16.32 4.96
N GLY A 221 12.58 -17.34 4.22
CA GLY A 221 13.19 -17.19 2.89
C GLY A 221 12.19 -16.95 1.75
N GLN A 222 10.90 -17.26 1.93
CA GLN A 222 9.87 -17.15 0.88
C GLN A 222 9.08 -15.83 0.89
N GLU A 223 9.06 -15.07 1.99
CA GLU A 223 8.26 -13.84 2.11
C GLU A 223 8.70 -12.75 1.11
N GLY A 224 10.00 -12.66 0.81
CA GLY A 224 10.55 -11.71 -0.18
C GLY A 224 10.14 -11.98 -1.63
N ASN A 225 9.79 -13.23 -1.97
CA ASN A 225 9.50 -13.66 -3.34
C ASN A 225 8.02 -14.08 -3.57
N ASN A 226 7.16 -13.90 -2.56
CA ASN A 226 5.73 -14.22 -2.69
C ASN A 226 5.02 -13.13 -3.54
N PRO A 227 4.54 -13.42 -4.77
CA PRO A 227 3.93 -12.41 -5.64
C PRO A 227 2.56 -11.96 -5.16
N TYR A 228 1.90 -12.75 -4.30
CA TYR A 228 0.54 -12.51 -3.83
C TYR A 228 0.48 -11.73 -2.52
N PHE A 229 1.62 -11.49 -1.85
CA PHE A 229 1.68 -10.79 -0.58
C PHE A 229 2.30 -9.40 -0.74
N PHE A 230 1.77 -8.38 -0.10
CA PHE A 230 2.27 -7.01 -0.13
C PHE A 230 2.32 -6.49 1.30
N GLU A 231 3.53 -6.29 1.81
CA GLU A 231 3.73 -5.68 3.11
C GLU A 231 3.17 -4.26 3.14
N SER A 232 2.71 -3.82 4.30
CA SER A 232 2.23 -2.45 4.55
C SER A 232 3.20 -1.35 4.09
N GLN A 233 4.51 -1.64 4.02
CA GLN A 233 5.55 -0.71 3.55
C GLN A 233 5.51 -0.46 2.03
N ARG A 234 4.84 -1.32 1.25
CA ARG A 234 4.65 -1.16 -0.20
C ARG A 234 3.61 -0.10 -0.57
N PHE A 235 2.96 0.51 0.43
CA PHE A 235 2.09 1.66 0.22
C PHE A 235 2.92 2.95 0.16
N ASP A 236 2.89 3.58 -1.01
CA ASP A 236 3.48 4.91 -1.21
C ASP A 236 2.55 6.00 -0.67
N SER A 237 3.11 7.00 0.01
CA SER A 237 2.34 8.17 0.42
C SER A 237 2.01 9.03 -0.80
N LYS A 238 0.75 8.97 -1.26
CA LYS A 238 0.25 9.82 -2.35
C LYS A 238 0.06 11.26 -1.88
N TYR A 239 -0.51 11.44 -0.69
CA TYR A 239 -0.62 12.72 -0.01
C TYR A 239 -0.28 12.55 1.46
N ARG A 240 0.47 13.50 2.02
CA ARG A 240 0.82 13.50 3.44
C ARG A 240 0.77 14.93 3.98
N THR A 241 0.12 15.08 5.11
CA THR A 241 -0.03 16.33 5.85
C THR A 241 0.19 16.05 7.34
N GLU A 242 0.21 17.09 8.18
CA GLU A 242 0.19 16.92 9.64
C GLU A 242 -1.11 16.26 10.13
N GLU A 243 -2.19 16.40 9.36
CA GLU A 243 -3.55 16.03 9.73
C GLU A 243 -3.99 14.66 9.20
N GLY A 244 -3.11 13.98 8.46
CA GLY A 244 -3.42 12.67 7.90
C GLY A 244 -2.62 12.36 6.64
N HIS A 245 -2.91 11.20 6.07
CA HIS A 245 -2.27 10.75 4.84
C HIS A 245 -3.19 9.88 3.98
N VAL A 246 -2.91 9.90 2.68
CA VAL A 246 -3.45 8.96 1.69
C VAL A 246 -2.30 8.12 1.19
N LYS A 247 -2.37 6.82 1.44
CA LYS A 247 -1.42 5.80 1.01
C LYS A 247 -2.00 5.04 -0.17
N LEU A 248 -1.19 4.76 -1.19
CA LEU A 248 -1.58 4.04 -2.39
C LEU A 248 -0.65 2.84 -2.59
N LEU A 249 -1.21 1.65 -2.71
CA LEU A 249 -0.43 0.44 -2.99
C LEU A 249 0.12 0.52 -4.42
N GLU A 250 1.35 0.03 -4.62
CA GLU A 250 1.91 -0.12 -5.96
C GLU A 250 1.00 -0.95 -6.89
N ARG A 251 1.15 -0.77 -8.21
CA ARG A 251 0.35 -1.54 -9.19
C ARG A 251 0.63 -3.03 -9.02
N PHE A 252 -0.41 -3.85 -9.09
CA PHE A 252 -0.29 -5.30 -8.90
C PHE A 252 0.63 -5.96 -9.93
N SER A 253 0.51 -5.56 -11.21
CA SER A 253 1.36 -6.08 -12.29
C SER A 253 2.84 -5.72 -12.14
N LYS A 254 3.18 -4.66 -11.39
CA LYS A 254 4.58 -4.29 -11.12
C LYS A 254 5.29 -5.35 -10.27
N LYS A 255 4.54 -6.04 -9.41
CA LYS A 255 5.08 -7.12 -8.57
C LYS A 255 5.14 -8.46 -9.30
N SER A 256 4.13 -8.79 -10.12
CA SER A 256 4.13 -10.02 -10.90
C SER A 256 3.11 -9.98 -12.05
N GLU A 257 3.46 -10.57 -13.18
CA GLU A 257 2.55 -10.75 -14.33
C GLU A 257 1.34 -11.62 -13.99
N LEU A 258 1.45 -12.50 -12.99
CA LEU A 258 0.33 -13.33 -12.48
C LEU A 258 -0.85 -12.48 -11.99
N LEU A 259 -0.61 -11.21 -11.68
CA LEU A 259 -1.63 -10.28 -11.19
C LEU A 259 -2.19 -9.35 -12.27
N GLN A 260 -1.86 -9.54 -13.55
CA GLN A 260 -2.42 -8.73 -14.65
C GLN A 260 -3.96 -8.70 -14.64
N GLY A 261 -4.61 -9.81 -14.25
CA GLY A 261 -6.07 -9.92 -14.20
C GLY A 261 -6.76 -8.98 -13.22
N VAL A 262 -6.01 -8.37 -12.29
CA VAL A 262 -6.52 -7.36 -11.34
C VAL A 262 -5.79 -6.03 -11.46
N ASP A 263 -4.98 -5.83 -12.50
CA ASP A 263 -4.12 -4.64 -12.59
C ASP A 263 -4.89 -3.33 -12.84
N ASN A 264 -6.13 -3.42 -13.35
CA ASN A 264 -7.03 -2.27 -13.41
C ASN A 264 -7.69 -1.91 -12.07
N TYR A 265 -7.21 -2.45 -10.96
CA TYR A 265 -7.67 -2.08 -9.63
C TYR A 265 -6.51 -1.52 -8.82
N ARG A 266 -6.80 -0.55 -7.98
CA ARG A 266 -5.83 0.06 -7.05
C ARG A 266 -6.43 0.07 -5.64
N LEU A 267 -5.57 -0.15 -4.65
CA LEU A 267 -5.94 -0.06 -3.24
C LEU A 267 -5.31 1.17 -2.62
N ALA A 268 -6.13 1.97 -1.94
CA ALA A 268 -5.66 3.11 -1.16
C ALA A 268 -6.20 3.06 0.27
N VAL A 269 -5.45 3.67 1.18
CA VAL A 269 -5.83 3.87 2.57
C VAL A 269 -5.81 5.35 2.87
N LEU A 270 -6.93 5.90 3.32
CA LEU A 270 -7.02 7.22 3.90
C LEU A 270 -6.98 7.09 5.42
N GLU A 271 -6.07 7.81 6.07
CA GLU A 271 -6.04 8.03 7.50
C GLU A 271 -6.16 9.52 7.78
N ALA A 272 -7.18 9.92 8.55
CA ALA A 272 -7.42 11.31 8.89
C ALA A 272 -7.51 11.47 10.41
N ASN A 273 -6.74 12.41 10.97
CA ASN A 273 -6.73 12.72 12.39
C ASN A 273 -8.09 13.25 12.87
N PRO A 274 -8.34 13.28 14.18
CA PRO A 274 -9.51 13.96 14.75
C PRO A 274 -9.66 15.39 14.24
N ASN A 275 -10.91 15.82 14.08
CA ASN A 275 -11.27 17.17 13.64
C ASN A 275 -10.61 17.64 12.33
N THR A 276 -10.70 16.83 11.29
CA THR A 276 -10.06 17.11 9.98
C THR A 276 -11.07 17.20 8.84
N PHE A 277 -10.66 17.85 7.75
CA PHE A 277 -11.37 17.98 6.50
C PHE A 277 -10.46 17.57 5.34
N VAL A 278 -10.95 16.65 4.51
CA VAL A 278 -10.30 16.25 3.26
C VAL A 278 -10.88 17.10 2.15
N LEU A 279 -10.02 17.80 1.41
CA LEU A 279 -10.42 18.76 0.38
C LEU A 279 -11.28 18.11 -0.72
N PRO A 280 -12.28 18.83 -1.27
CA PRO A 280 -13.04 18.38 -2.41
C PRO A 280 -12.17 18.07 -3.63
N HIS A 281 -12.30 16.85 -4.14
CA HIS A 281 -11.59 16.39 -5.32
C HIS A 281 -12.45 15.37 -6.05
N HIS A 282 -12.24 15.22 -7.35
CA HIS A 282 -12.78 14.08 -8.09
C HIS A 282 -11.63 13.22 -8.63
N SER A 283 -11.94 11.99 -9.04
CA SER A 283 -10.98 11.11 -9.68
C SER A 283 -11.56 10.50 -10.94
N ASP A 284 -10.69 10.18 -11.90
CA ASP A 284 -11.03 9.37 -13.09
C ASP A 284 -11.03 7.86 -12.76
N ALA A 285 -11.64 7.51 -11.62
CA ALA A 285 -11.77 6.15 -11.15
C ALA A 285 -13.08 5.95 -10.40
N GLU A 286 -13.72 4.82 -10.68
CA GLU A 286 -14.82 4.31 -9.89
C GLU A 286 -14.30 3.85 -8.53
N SER A 287 -15.00 4.20 -7.45
CA SER A 287 -14.53 3.94 -6.08
C SER A 287 -15.53 3.15 -5.26
N VAL A 288 -15.03 2.17 -4.49
CA VAL A 288 -15.73 1.55 -3.36
C VAL A 288 -14.95 1.85 -2.09
N LEU A 289 -15.59 2.54 -1.15
CA LEU A 289 -15.02 2.96 0.13
C LEU A 289 -15.52 2.03 1.23
N VAL A 290 -14.64 1.66 2.16
CA VAL A 290 -14.99 0.89 3.37
C VAL A 290 -14.40 1.59 4.58
N VAL A 291 -15.24 1.98 5.53
CA VAL A 291 -14.78 2.56 6.79
C VAL A 291 -14.36 1.44 7.74
N VAL A 292 -13.08 1.41 8.11
CA VAL A 292 -12.50 0.33 8.92
C VAL A 292 -12.17 0.74 10.35
N GLY A 293 -12.15 2.05 10.62
CA GLY A 293 -11.97 2.62 11.96
C GLY A 293 -12.45 4.06 12.02
N GLY A 294 -12.89 4.52 13.18
CA GLY A 294 -13.46 5.84 13.37
C GLY A 294 -14.85 6.05 12.77
N LYS A 295 -15.27 7.31 12.82
CA LYS A 295 -16.52 7.82 12.24
C LYS A 295 -16.28 9.17 11.59
N GLY A 296 -17.07 9.49 10.58
CA GLY A 296 -16.93 10.72 9.83
C GLY A 296 -18.21 11.11 9.12
N THR A 297 -18.09 12.06 8.20
CA THR A 297 -19.12 12.34 7.22
C THR A 297 -18.45 12.34 5.85
N ILE A 298 -19.00 11.55 4.94
CA ILE A 298 -18.59 11.50 3.53
C ILE A 298 -19.63 12.25 2.73
N SER A 299 -19.18 13.24 1.98
CA SER A 299 -20.03 14.01 1.08
C SER A 299 -19.51 13.89 -0.35
N TYR A 300 -20.43 13.71 -1.29
CA TYR A 300 -20.10 13.78 -2.70
C TYR A 300 -21.10 14.61 -3.48
N VAL A 301 -20.64 15.22 -4.57
CA VAL A 301 -21.48 15.91 -5.54
C VAL A 301 -21.48 15.11 -6.83
N TRP A 302 -22.67 14.69 -7.25
CA TRP A 302 -22.90 13.94 -8.48
C TRP A 302 -24.21 14.41 -9.14
N GLN A 303 -24.22 14.56 -10.46
CA GLN A 303 -25.37 15.10 -11.21
C GLN A 303 -25.93 16.41 -10.62
N ASN A 304 -25.04 17.33 -10.21
CA ASN A 304 -25.36 18.61 -9.56
C ASN A 304 -26.13 18.49 -8.24
N GLN A 305 -26.16 17.31 -7.63
CA GLN A 305 -26.74 17.08 -6.32
C GLN A 305 -25.64 16.70 -5.34
N ARG A 306 -25.62 17.41 -4.20
CA ARG A 306 -24.79 17.03 -3.07
C ARG A 306 -25.53 16.03 -2.20
N LYS A 307 -24.87 14.92 -1.88
CA LYS A 307 -25.32 13.94 -0.89
C LYS A 307 -24.28 13.82 0.22
N SER A 308 -24.72 13.79 1.47
CA SER A 308 -23.86 13.80 2.65
C SER A 308 -24.33 12.75 3.64
N TYR A 309 -23.42 11.85 4.03
CA TYR A 309 -23.72 10.71 4.88
C TYR A 309 -22.77 10.62 6.04
N ASN A 310 -23.33 10.47 7.23
CA ASN A 310 -22.56 10.08 8.41
C ASN A 310 -22.15 8.63 8.28
N VAL A 311 -20.87 8.36 8.46
CA VAL A 311 -20.31 7.02 8.34
C VAL A 311 -19.65 6.56 9.64
N LYS A 312 -19.68 5.26 9.88
CA LYS A 312 -19.08 4.52 10.97
C LYS A 312 -18.37 3.28 10.43
N ARG A 313 -17.56 2.64 11.27
CA ARG A 313 -16.94 1.34 10.96
C ARG A 313 -17.97 0.35 10.40
N GLY A 314 -17.61 -0.32 9.31
CA GLY A 314 -18.46 -1.26 8.59
C GLY A 314 -19.23 -0.66 7.42
N ASP A 315 -19.32 0.68 7.33
CA ASP A 315 -20.00 1.31 6.20
C ASP A 315 -19.22 1.14 4.90
N VAL A 316 -19.95 0.72 3.87
CA VAL A 316 -19.49 0.53 2.50
C VAL A 316 -20.23 1.51 1.62
N MET A 317 -19.49 2.25 0.79
CA MET A 317 -20.04 3.31 -0.04
C MET A 317 -19.45 3.31 -1.44
N ARG A 318 -20.31 3.33 -2.44
CA ARG A 318 -19.92 3.50 -3.85
C ARG A 318 -19.85 4.99 -4.18
N VAL A 319 -18.77 5.41 -4.83
CA VAL A 319 -18.61 6.78 -5.33
C VAL A 319 -18.31 6.73 -6.83
N PRO A 320 -19.20 7.23 -7.71
CA PRO A 320 -18.99 7.24 -9.15
C PRO A 320 -17.76 8.05 -9.58
N ALA A 321 -17.10 7.64 -10.66
CA ALA A 321 -16.00 8.37 -11.28
C ALA A 321 -16.44 9.80 -11.64
N GLY A 322 -15.54 10.76 -11.43
CA GLY A 322 -15.82 12.19 -11.64
C GLY A 322 -16.67 12.86 -10.55
N SER A 323 -17.18 12.14 -9.55
CA SER A 323 -17.89 12.75 -8.42
C SER A 323 -16.93 13.57 -7.56
N ILE A 324 -17.33 14.79 -7.17
CA ILE A 324 -16.52 15.60 -6.26
C ILE A 324 -16.75 15.08 -4.84
N LEU A 325 -15.74 14.45 -4.25
CA LEU A 325 -15.73 13.84 -2.93
C LEU A 325 -14.99 14.70 -1.92
N TYR A 326 -15.55 14.86 -0.72
CA TYR A 326 -14.88 15.41 0.44
C TYR A 326 -15.34 14.72 1.72
N LEU A 327 -14.51 14.75 2.75
CA LEU A 327 -14.73 14.01 3.99
C LEU A 327 -14.41 14.88 5.19
N ILE A 328 -15.11 14.63 6.30
CA ILE A 328 -14.72 15.13 7.62
C ILE A 328 -14.52 13.98 8.59
N ASN A 329 -13.44 14.05 9.37
CA ASN A 329 -13.38 13.34 10.64
C ASN A 329 -13.97 14.26 11.71
N ARG A 330 -15.12 13.85 12.26
CA ARG A 330 -15.88 14.63 13.24
C ARG A 330 -15.61 14.20 14.68
N ASP A 331 -14.80 13.17 14.89
CA ASP A 331 -14.41 12.74 16.24
C ASP A 331 -13.32 13.64 16.82
N ASP A 332 -13.26 13.70 18.15
CA ASP A 332 -12.29 14.49 18.91
C ASP A 332 -11.03 13.67 19.29
N ASN A 333 -11.09 12.33 19.21
CA ASN A 333 -10.07 11.42 19.73
C ASN A 333 -9.67 10.33 18.73
N GLU A 334 -10.62 9.81 17.96
CA GLU A 334 -10.40 8.67 17.07
C GLU A 334 -10.03 9.13 15.64
N LYS A 335 -9.04 8.45 15.05
CA LYS A 335 -8.72 8.62 13.63
C LYS A 335 -9.78 7.95 12.75
N LEU A 336 -10.06 8.56 11.61
CA LEU A 336 -10.89 7.96 10.56
C LEU A 336 -9.99 7.17 9.61
N HIS A 337 -10.30 5.89 9.44
CA HIS A 337 -9.61 4.99 8.51
C HIS A 337 -10.58 4.51 7.42
N VAL A 338 -10.27 4.82 6.17
CA VAL A 338 -11.08 4.42 5.01
C VAL A 338 -10.21 3.67 4.01
N LEU A 339 -10.58 2.42 3.72
CA LEU A 339 -10.03 1.67 2.59
C LEU A 339 -10.77 2.05 1.32
N LYS A 340 -10.04 2.18 0.21
CA LYS A 340 -10.59 2.49 -1.09
C LYS A 340 -10.14 1.44 -2.11
N LEU A 341 -11.09 0.80 -2.76
CA LEU A 341 -10.86 0.14 -4.04
C LEU A 341 -11.16 1.14 -5.15
N LEU A 342 -10.22 1.31 -6.07
CA LEU A 342 -10.30 2.25 -7.18
C LEU A 342 -10.17 1.48 -8.49
N GLN A 343 -11.11 1.68 -9.41
CA GLN A 343 -11.08 1.14 -10.75
C GLN A 343 -11.00 2.29 -11.76
N PRO A 344 -9.80 2.59 -12.29
CA PRO A 344 -9.61 3.64 -13.29
C PRO A 344 -10.47 3.43 -14.54
N VAL A 345 -10.98 4.52 -15.10
CA VAL A 345 -11.83 4.50 -16.31
C VAL A 345 -11.08 4.84 -17.59
N ASN A 346 -9.89 5.46 -17.47
CA ASN A 346 -9.09 5.90 -18.62
C ASN A 346 -8.02 4.87 -19.00
N THR A 347 -6.94 4.80 -18.21
CA THR A 347 -5.81 3.90 -18.48
C THR A 347 -5.76 2.82 -17.41
N PRO A 348 -5.70 1.52 -17.79
CA PRO A 348 -5.68 0.44 -16.82
C PRO A 348 -4.64 0.62 -15.70
N GLY A 349 -5.12 0.59 -14.46
CA GLY A 349 -4.29 0.70 -13.25
C GLY A 349 -3.73 2.11 -12.98
N ARG A 350 -4.08 3.12 -13.78
CA ARG A 350 -3.63 4.51 -13.63
C ARG A 350 -4.82 5.44 -13.51
N PHE A 351 -4.88 6.16 -12.39
CA PHE A 351 -5.86 7.21 -12.13
C PHE A 351 -5.17 8.47 -11.60
N LYS A 352 -5.88 9.59 -11.66
CA LYS A 352 -5.52 10.90 -11.15
C LYS A 352 -6.64 11.41 -10.25
N GLU A 353 -6.23 12.21 -9.27
CA GLU A 353 -7.15 13.03 -8.49
C GLU A 353 -7.02 14.47 -8.96
N TYR A 354 -8.17 15.12 -9.10
CA TYR A 354 -8.31 16.44 -9.69
C TYR A 354 -8.88 17.36 -8.61
N PHE A 355 -8.06 18.33 -8.21
CA PHE A 355 -8.40 19.32 -7.18
C PHE A 355 -8.87 20.60 -7.86
N GLY A 356 -10.18 20.84 -7.85
CA GLY A 356 -10.73 22.13 -8.28
C GLY A 356 -10.60 23.17 -7.17
N VAL A 357 -10.75 22.72 -5.93
CA VAL A 357 -10.48 23.54 -4.74
C VAL A 357 -9.10 23.19 -4.21
N GLY A 358 -8.33 24.23 -3.92
CA GLY A 358 -6.90 24.10 -3.72
C GLY A 358 -6.25 25.45 -4.01
N GLY A 359 -4.96 25.51 -3.77
CA GLY A 359 -4.18 26.70 -4.03
C GLY A 359 -2.91 26.29 -4.70
N GLU A 360 -1.81 26.44 -3.99
CA GLU A 360 -0.52 25.90 -4.40
C GLU A 360 -0.35 24.44 -3.94
N ASN A 361 -0.98 24.04 -2.82
CA ASN A 361 -0.87 22.68 -2.29
C ASN A 361 -2.18 22.21 -1.62
N PRO A 362 -2.94 21.28 -2.25
CA PRO A 362 -2.72 20.75 -3.60
C PRO A 362 -2.89 21.86 -4.65
N GLU A 363 -2.19 21.72 -5.77
CA GLU A 363 -2.36 22.63 -6.91
C GLU A 363 -3.79 22.52 -7.45
N SER A 364 -4.47 23.65 -7.54
CA SER A 364 -5.79 23.71 -8.18
C SER A 364 -5.64 23.62 -9.70
N PHE A 365 -6.42 22.76 -10.36
CA PHE A 365 -6.45 22.72 -11.82
C PHE A 365 -6.96 24.03 -12.44
N TYR A 366 -7.59 24.93 -11.68
CA TYR A 366 -7.97 26.24 -12.22
C TYR A 366 -6.74 27.09 -12.59
N ARG A 367 -5.58 26.81 -11.99
CA ARG A 367 -4.33 27.54 -12.27
C ARG A 367 -3.74 27.26 -13.65
N THR A 368 -4.23 26.24 -14.35
CA THR A 368 -3.74 25.88 -15.69
C THR A 368 -4.50 26.58 -16.81
N PHE A 369 -5.70 27.12 -16.54
CA PHE A 369 -6.46 27.89 -17.52
C PHE A 369 -5.88 29.30 -17.65
N SER A 370 -5.99 29.88 -18.85
CA SER A 370 -5.55 31.27 -19.08
C SER A 370 -6.38 32.24 -18.25
N ASN A 371 -5.77 33.37 -17.88
CA ASN A 371 -6.47 34.43 -17.15
C ASN A 371 -7.71 34.90 -17.93
N GLU A 372 -7.63 35.01 -19.25
CA GLU A 372 -8.76 35.38 -20.10
C GLU A 372 -9.94 34.42 -19.95
N ILE A 373 -9.69 33.10 -19.95
CA ILE A 373 -10.73 32.09 -19.73
C ILE A 373 -11.32 32.20 -18.32
N LEU A 374 -10.47 32.34 -17.30
CA LEU A 374 -10.92 32.42 -15.90
C LEU A 374 -11.75 33.68 -15.65
N GLU A 375 -11.31 34.84 -16.15
CA GLU A 375 -12.02 36.11 -16.02
C GLU A 375 -13.38 36.04 -16.71
N ALA A 376 -13.44 35.50 -17.94
CA ALA A 376 -14.69 35.32 -18.67
C ALA A 376 -15.63 34.30 -17.99
N ALA A 377 -15.09 33.18 -17.50
CA ALA A 377 -15.88 32.10 -16.89
C ALA A 377 -16.47 32.50 -15.52
N PHE A 378 -15.70 33.21 -14.69
CA PHE A 378 -16.14 33.62 -13.35
C PHE A 378 -16.75 35.03 -13.33
N ASN A 379 -16.60 35.82 -14.39
CA ASN A 379 -16.94 37.24 -14.44
C ASN A 379 -16.31 38.03 -13.25
N VAL A 380 -15.03 37.76 -12.99
CA VAL A 380 -14.28 38.30 -11.87
C VAL A 380 -12.87 38.67 -12.36
N PRO A 381 -12.30 39.83 -11.94
CA PRO A 381 -10.93 40.20 -12.31
C PRO A 381 -9.91 39.13 -11.92
N GLY A 382 -8.93 38.87 -12.80
CA GLY A 382 -7.98 37.78 -12.68
C GLY A 382 -7.16 37.84 -11.41
N GLU A 383 -6.82 39.04 -10.93
CA GLU A 383 -6.12 39.23 -9.65
C GLU A 383 -6.91 38.68 -8.44
N ARG A 384 -8.25 38.78 -8.46
CA ARG A 384 -9.08 38.17 -7.42
C ARG A 384 -9.11 36.64 -7.53
N LEU A 385 -9.09 36.09 -8.74
CA LEU A 385 -9.08 34.65 -9.00
C LEU A 385 -7.73 34.02 -8.65
N LYS A 386 -6.62 34.66 -9.04
CA LYS A 386 -5.25 34.27 -8.64
C LYS A 386 -5.12 34.22 -7.13
N ARG A 387 -5.67 35.23 -6.42
CA ARG A 387 -5.69 35.23 -4.96
C ARG A 387 -6.53 34.09 -4.41
N LEU A 388 -7.73 33.83 -4.94
CA LEU A 388 -8.59 32.74 -4.51
C LEU A 388 -7.92 31.37 -4.66
N PHE A 389 -7.38 31.07 -5.83
CA PHE A 389 -6.69 29.81 -6.15
C PHE A 389 -5.19 29.81 -5.76
N GLY A 390 -4.76 30.73 -4.89
CA GLY A 390 -3.41 30.79 -4.34
C GLY A 390 -3.34 30.69 -2.82
N GLN A 391 -4.47 30.84 -2.12
CA GLN A 391 -4.50 30.93 -0.65
C GLN A 391 -4.25 29.59 0.06
N GLN A 392 -4.67 28.47 -0.52
CA GLN A 392 -4.56 27.18 0.15
C GLN A 392 -3.19 26.53 -0.09
N LYS A 393 -2.47 26.26 1.01
CA LYS A 393 -1.12 25.64 0.99
C LYS A 393 -0.96 24.49 1.98
N LYS A 394 -2.00 24.16 2.75
CA LYS A 394 -1.95 23.21 3.88
C LYS A 394 -2.05 21.73 3.44
N GLY A 395 -2.20 21.46 2.15
CA GLY A 395 -2.32 20.12 1.60
C GLY A 395 -3.75 19.60 1.55
N VAL A 396 -3.90 18.32 1.21
CA VAL A 396 -5.18 17.66 0.89
C VAL A 396 -6.03 17.36 2.13
N ILE A 397 -5.40 17.24 3.30
CA ILE A 397 -6.07 16.96 4.57
C ILE A 397 -5.68 18.09 5.52
N ILE A 398 -6.68 18.80 6.04
CA ILE A 398 -6.47 20.01 6.84
C ILE A 398 -7.30 19.95 8.11
N ARG A 399 -6.89 20.72 9.11
CA ARG A 399 -7.65 20.86 10.35
C ARG A 399 -8.94 21.65 10.11
N ALA A 400 -10.02 21.20 10.74
CA ALA A 400 -11.31 21.89 10.75
C ALA A 400 -11.70 22.28 12.17
N SER A 401 -12.31 23.46 12.34
CA SER A 401 -12.84 23.88 13.64
C SER A 401 -14.09 23.07 14.00
N LYS A 402 -14.44 23.02 15.28
CA LYS A 402 -15.66 22.33 15.74
C LYS A 402 -16.92 22.93 15.11
N GLU A 403 -16.94 24.24 14.91
CA GLU A 403 -18.02 24.97 14.25
C GLU A 403 -18.14 24.58 12.77
N GLN A 404 -17.01 24.50 12.07
CA GLN A 404 -16.97 24.03 10.68
C GLN A 404 -17.46 22.59 10.55
N ILE A 405 -17.01 21.70 11.43
CA ILE A 405 -17.44 20.30 11.46
C ILE A 405 -18.95 20.20 11.71
N ARG A 406 -19.49 20.95 12.67
CA ARG A 406 -20.94 20.99 12.94
C ARG A 406 -21.73 21.50 11.72
N ALA A 407 -21.27 22.58 11.09
CA ALA A 407 -21.92 23.14 9.90
C ALA A 407 -21.91 22.16 8.72
N LEU A 408 -20.82 21.42 8.53
CA LEU A 408 -20.69 20.40 7.48
C LEU A 408 -21.46 19.11 7.81
N SER A 409 -21.61 18.77 9.09
CA SER A 409 -22.34 17.57 9.53
C SER A 409 -23.86 17.76 9.54
N GLY A 410 -24.36 18.99 9.78
CA GLY A 410 -25.78 19.28 9.94
C GLY A 410 -26.60 19.40 8.65
N GLN A 411 -25.98 19.16 7.48
CA GLN A 411 -26.64 19.23 6.17
C GLN A 411 -26.82 17.83 5.56
N GLU A 412 -27.34 16.91 6.37
CA GLU A 412 -27.64 15.55 5.94
C GLU A 412 -28.66 15.58 4.80
N SER A 413 -28.45 14.73 3.80
CA SER A 413 -29.51 14.45 2.84
C SER A 413 -30.63 13.73 3.59
N GLU A 414 -31.73 14.44 3.88
CA GLU A 414 -32.97 13.81 4.34
C GLU A 414 -33.28 12.65 3.41
N SER A 415 -33.56 11.48 3.99
CA SER A 415 -34.18 10.37 3.29
C SER A 415 -35.56 10.82 2.81
N SER A 416 -35.59 11.52 1.68
CA SER A 416 -36.79 11.99 1.01
C SER A 416 -37.56 10.80 0.43
N SER A 417 -38.21 10.08 1.33
CA SER A 417 -39.33 9.23 1.06
C SER A 417 -40.51 10.12 0.67
N ARG A 418 -40.55 10.53 -0.60
CA ARG A 418 -41.75 10.95 -1.34
C ARG A 418 -41.49 10.94 -2.85
N GLY A 419 -41.74 9.78 -3.47
CA GLY A 419 -42.29 9.77 -4.84
C GLY A 419 -41.36 9.44 -6.01
N ARG A 420 -40.08 9.14 -5.81
CA ARG A 420 -39.25 8.55 -6.88
C ARG A 420 -38.33 7.51 -6.26
N ARG A 421 -38.32 6.31 -6.85
CA ARG A 421 -37.45 5.18 -6.49
C ARG A 421 -36.02 5.57 -6.91
N GLU A 422 -35.42 6.55 -6.24
CA GLU A 422 -34.02 6.90 -6.43
C GLU A 422 -33.21 5.70 -5.93
N GLU A 423 -32.42 5.09 -6.83
CA GLU A 423 -31.45 4.08 -6.46
C GLU A 423 -30.56 4.67 -5.36
N SER A 424 -30.69 4.19 -4.13
CA SER A 424 -30.00 4.76 -3.00
C SER A 424 -28.52 4.38 -3.07
N TRP A 425 -27.71 5.17 -3.77
CA TRP A 425 -26.23 5.11 -3.71
C TRP A 425 -25.67 5.63 -2.36
N GLY A 426 -26.43 5.44 -1.28
CA GLY A 426 -26.00 5.74 0.08
C GLY A 426 -25.12 4.62 0.64
N PRO A 427 -24.45 4.84 1.77
CA PRO A 427 -23.72 3.78 2.43
C PRO A 427 -24.67 2.72 2.98
N PHE A 428 -24.23 1.47 3.00
CA PHE A 428 -24.82 0.40 3.80
C PHE A 428 -23.77 -0.13 4.76
N ASN A 429 -24.18 -0.64 5.92
CA ASN A 429 -23.24 -1.17 6.91
C ASN A 429 -23.16 -2.68 6.82
N LEU A 430 -21.98 -3.20 6.46
CA LEU A 430 -21.75 -4.64 6.33
C LEU A 430 -21.82 -5.39 7.68
N LEU A 431 -21.61 -4.70 8.79
CA LEU A 431 -21.56 -5.27 10.14
C LEU A 431 -22.88 -5.17 10.90
N ASP A 432 -23.85 -4.40 10.38
CA ASP A 432 -25.21 -4.35 10.93
C ASP A 432 -26.07 -5.52 10.41
N GLU A 433 -25.63 -6.21 9.35
CA GLU A 433 -26.27 -7.38 8.76
C GLU A 433 -25.94 -8.68 9.52
N GLN A 434 -26.67 -9.78 9.21
CA GLN A 434 -26.30 -11.10 9.71
C GLN A 434 -25.06 -11.63 8.96
N PRO A 435 -24.10 -12.27 9.67
CA PRO A 435 -22.96 -12.89 9.01
C PRO A 435 -23.43 -14.03 8.11
N LEU A 436 -22.85 -14.13 6.91
CA LEU A 436 -23.10 -15.21 5.95
C LEU A 436 -22.84 -16.59 6.58
N PHE A 437 -21.81 -16.67 7.43
CA PHE A 437 -21.58 -17.79 8.33
C PHE A 437 -20.77 -17.34 9.55
N SER A 438 -21.05 -17.94 10.70
CA SER A 438 -20.33 -17.69 11.94
C SER A 438 -20.40 -18.88 12.88
N ASN A 439 -19.46 -18.94 13.83
CA ASN A 439 -19.50 -19.85 14.97
C ASN A 439 -18.62 -19.30 16.11
N ARG A 440 -18.27 -20.14 17.10
CA ARG A 440 -17.47 -19.70 18.25
C ARG A 440 -16.06 -19.21 17.89
N TYR A 441 -15.51 -19.57 16.73
CA TYR A 441 -14.16 -19.25 16.26
C TYR A 441 -14.09 -18.08 15.27
N GLY A 442 -15.20 -17.62 14.71
CA GLY A 442 -15.16 -16.51 13.79
C GLY A 442 -16.50 -16.18 13.14
N GLN A 443 -16.47 -15.13 12.32
CA GLN A 443 -17.63 -14.64 11.57
C GLN A 443 -17.18 -14.03 10.24
N TYR A 444 -18.02 -14.19 9.23
CA TYR A 444 -17.81 -13.65 7.89
C TYR A 444 -19.06 -12.95 7.38
N PHE A 445 -18.90 -11.73 6.89
CA PHE A 445 -19.92 -10.91 6.25
C PHE A 445 -19.50 -10.66 4.80
N GLU A 446 -20.44 -10.65 3.86
CA GLU A 446 -20.17 -10.34 2.45
C GLU A 446 -21.35 -9.57 1.85
N ALA A 447 -21.07 -8.39 1.30
CA ALA A 447 -21.97 -7.68 0.41
C ALA A 447 -21.63 -8.09 -1.02
N SER A 448 -22.53 -8.86 -1.63
CA SER A 448 -22.39 -9.36 -3.00
C SER A 448 -23.03 -8.40 -4.00
N PRO A 449 -22.49 -8.24 -5.22
CA PRO A 449 -23.16 -7.51 -6.30
C PRO A 449 -24.50 -8.13 -6.74
N ASN A 450 -24.79 -9.37 -6.31
CA ASN A 450 -26.10 -10.00 -6.50
C ASN A 450 -27.19 -9.35 -5.64
N ASP A 451 -26.84 -8.90 -4.44
CA ASP A 451 -27.78 -8.40 -3.43
C ASP A 451 -27.71 -6.86 -3.31
N TYR A 452 -26.56 -6.27 -3.65
CA TYR A 452 -26.30 -4.83 -3.53
C TYR A 452 -26.16 -4.20 -4.91
N GLN A 453 -27.24 -3.54 -5.36
CA GLN A 453 -27.31 -2.90 -6.68
C GLN A 453 -26.16 -1.91 -6.94
N GLN A 454 -25.73 -1.18 -5.90
CA GLN A 454 -24.64 -0.19 -6.00
C GLN A 454 -23.24 -0.78 -6.23
N LEU A 455 -23.10 -2.10 -6.19
CA LEU A 455 -21.85 -2.81 -6.47
C LEU A 455 -21.89 -3.60 -7.79
N LYS A 456 -23.06 -3.67 -8.43
CA LYS A 456 -23.34 -4.58 -9.55
C LYS A 456 -22.65 -4.15 -10.84
N ASP A 457 -22.58 -2.85 -11.11
CA ASP A 457 -21.91 -2.27 -12.28
C ASP A 457 -20.40 -2.56 -12.28
N LEU A 458 -19.78 -2.54 -11.10
CA LEU A 458 -18.36 -2.86 -10.93
C LEU A 458 -18.07 -4.37 -10.85
N ASP A 459 -19.10 -5.20 -10.65
CA ASP A 459 -18.95 -6.63 -10.36
C ASP A 459 -17.98 -6.88 -9.18
N VAL A 460 -18.11 -6.08 -8.12
CA VAL A 460 -17.27 -6.13 -6.91
C VAL A 460 -18.07 -6.58 -5.71
N SER A 461 -17.53 -7.50 -4.91
CA SER A 461 -18.05 -7.84 -3.57
C SER A 461 -17.20 -7.20 -2.48
N VAL A 462 -17.78 -6.87 -1.32
CA VAL A 462 -17.03 -6.44 -0.13
C VAL A 462 -17.25 -7.43 1.00
N GLY A 463 -16.18 -8.00 1.54
CA GLY A 463 -16.24 -8.94 2.66
C GLY A 463 -15.53 -8.43 3.91
N PHE A 464 -16.04 -8.79 5.08
CA PHE A 464 -15.39 -8.59 6.37
C PHE A 464 -15.28 -9.93 7.09
N MET A 465 -14.07 -10.31 7.49
CA MET A 465 -13.80 -11.56 8.21
C MET A 465 -13.17 -11.25 9.55
N ASN A 466 -13.67 -11.88 10.61
CA ASN A 466 -13.05 -11.86 11.93
C ASN A 466 -12.82 -13.28 12.42
N ILE A 467 -11.54 -13.67 12.51
CA ILE A 467 -11.10 -14.95 13.06
C ILE A 467 -10.66 -14.68 14.49
N LYS A 468 -11.27 -15.37 15.46
CA LYS A 468 -10.88 -15.21 16.87
C LYS A 468 -9.48 -15.76 17.11
N LYS A 469 -8.79 -15.21 18.11
CA LYS A 469 -7.45 -15.65 18.52
C LYS A 469 -7.35 -17.17 18.66
N GLY A 470 -6.28 -17.73 18.12
CA GLY A 470 -6.05 -19.18 18.07
C GLY A 470 -7.01 -19.97 17.17
N GLY A 471 -7.94 -19.32 16.48
CA GLY A 471 -8.83 -19.92 15.48
C GLY A 471 -8.26 -19.85 14.06
N MET A 472 -8.92 -20.53 13.14
CA MET A 472 -8.62 -20.48 11.71
C MET A 472 -9.92 -20.54 10.89
N ILE A 473 -9.89 -20.03 9.66
CA ILE A 473 -10.90 -20.42 8.66
C ILE A 473 -10.46 -21.73 8.01
N ALA A 474 -11.39 -22.68 7.88
CA ALA A 474 -11.16 -23.97 7.22
C ALA A 474 -10.68 -23.74 5.78
N PRO A 475 -9.79 -24.59 5.24
CA PRO A 475 -9.35 -24.48 3.85
C PRO A 475 -10.53 -24.37 2.90
N TYR A 476 -10.51 -23.36 2.03
CA TYR A 476 -11.58 -23.10 1.06
C TYR A 476 -11.01 -22.47 -0.21
N TYR A 477 -11.80 -22.44 -1.28
CA TYR A 477 -11.48 -21.61 -2.46
C TYR A 477 -12.71 -20.80 -2.91
N ASN A 478 -12.46 -19.70 -3.60
CA ASN A 478 -13.50 -18.91 -4.27
C ASN A 478 -13.62 -19.38 -5.73
N THR A 479 -14.83 -19.63 -6.22
CA THR A 479 -15.02 -20.22 -7.56
C THR A 479 -14.54 -19.33 -8.70
N ARG A 480 -14.75 -18.02 -8.60
CA ARG A 480 -14.45 -17.07 -9.70
C ARG A 480 -13.93 -15.71 -9.26
N SER A 481 -14.12 -15.36 -7.99
CA SER A 481 -13.73 -14.05 -7.50
C SER A 481 -12.30 -14.05 -6.96
N THR A 482 -11.46 -13.16 -7.49
CA THR A 482 -10.15 -12.84 -6.91
C THR A 482 -10.35 -11.89 -5.74
N LYS A 483 -9.84 -12.24 -4.56
CA LYS A 483 -9.97 -11.42 -3.35
C LYS A 483 -8.70 -10.61 -3.12
N LEU A 484 -8.84 -9.29 -3.01
CA LEU A 484 -7.81 -8.37 -2.56
C LEU A 484 -8.06 -8.12 -1.06
N VAL A 485 -7.26 -8.75 -0.20
CA VAL A 485 -7.51 -8.81 1.24
C VAL A 485 -6.56 -7.87 1.97
N VAL A 486 -7.09 -6.99 2.82
CA VAL A 486 -6.34 -6.05 3.66
C VAL A 486 -6.51 -6.46 5.12
N VAL A 487 -5.41 -6.56 5.87
CA VAL A 487 -5.42 -6.81 7.31
C VAL A 487 -5.74 -5.52 8.04
N VAL A 488 -6.85 -5.47 8.77
CA VAL A 488 -7.33 -4.26 9.47
C VAL A 488 -7.24 -4.37 10.99
N GLY A 489 -6.94 -5.55 11.54
CA GLY A 489 -6.76 -5.75 12.97
C GLY A 489 -6.08 -7.07 13.30
N GLY A 490 -5.21 -7.05 14.32
CA GLY A 490 -4.49 -8.22 14.84
C GLY A 490 -3.41 -8.77 13.91
N SER A 491 -3.06 -10.04 14.14
CA SER A 491 -2.00 -10.73 13.42
C SER A 491 -2.35 -12.20 13.16
N GLY A 492 -1.65 -12.81 12.20
CA GLY A 492 -1.88 -14.19 11.82
C GLY A 492 -0.94 -14.67 10.73
N ARG A 493 -1.36 -15.68 9.99
CA ARG A 493 -0.69 -16.14 8.76
C ARG A 493 -1.69 -16.76 7.81
N PHE A 494 -1.32 -16.88 6.54
CA PHE A 494 -2.08 -17.67 5.57
C PHE A 494 -1.20 -18.72 4.90
N GLU A 495 -1.85 -19.76 4.40
CA GLU A 495 -1.26 -20.75 3.51
C GLU A 495 -2.20 -20.94 2.33
N MET A 496 -1.64 -20.95 1.12
CA MET A 496 -2.37 -21.04 -0.14
C MET A 496 -1.66 -22.01 -1.08
N ALA A 497 -2.43 -22.87 -1.76
CA ALA A 497 -1.92 -23.76 -2.79
C ALA A 497 -1.98 -23.05 -4.15
N CYS A 498 -0.84 -22.95 -4.85
CA CYS A 498 -0.73 -22.26 -6.13
C CYS A 498 -0.12 -23.17 -7.22
N PRO A 499 -0.85 -23.48 -8.30
CA PRO A 499 -0.31 -24.28 -9.41
C PRO A 499 0.51 -23.49 -10.43
N HIS A 500 0.45 -22.15 -10.39
CA HIS A 500 1.08 -21.30 -11.41
C HIS A 500 2.58 -21.08 -11.17
N LEU A 501 3.01 -21.02 -9.91
CA LEU A 501 4.42 -20.79 -9.57
C LEU A 501 5.31 -22.00 -9.88
N SER A 502 4.74 -23.21 -9.77
CA SER A 502 5.39 -24.45 -10.17
C SER A 502 5.56 -24.61 -11.69
N ALA A 503 4.76 -23.91 -12.49
CA ALA A 503 4.91 -23.89 -13.94
C ALA A 503 6.03 -22.93 -14.39
N GLN A 504 6.20 -21.80 -13.69
CA GLN A 504 7.24 -20.80 -13.99
C GLN A 504 8.65 -21.28 -13.64
N SER A 505 8.83 -22.06 -12.57
CA SER A 505 10.15 -22.61 -12.20
C SER A 505 10.74 -23.61 -13.21
N LYS A 506 9.90 -24.20 -14.08
CA LYS A 506 10.34 -25.10 -15.16
C LYS A 506 10.77 -24.36 -16.44
N GLN A 507 10.42 -23.08 -16.61
CA GLN A 507 10.80 -22.29 -17.79
C GLN A 507 12.15 -21.58 -17.64
N GLY A 508 12.69 -21.44 -16.42
CA GLY A 508 13.95 -20.74 -16.16
C GLY A 508 15.23 -21.58 -16.33
N SER A 509 15.12 -22.90 -16.51
CA SER A 509 16.27 -23.83 -16.43
C SER A 509 16.56 -24.64 -17.70
N GLN A 510 15.81 -24.45 -18.80
CA GLN A 510 16.13 -25.12 -20.06
C GLN A 510 16.05 -24.16 -21.26
N GLY A 511 17.21 -23.99 -21.90
CA GLY A 511 17.34 -23.33 -23.17
C GLY A 511 16.41 -23.95 -24.22
N ARG A 512 15.74 -23.06 -24.94
CA ARG A 512 15.12 -23.18 -26.26
C ARG A 512 15.40 -24.51 -27.02
N LYS A 513 14.64 -25.55 -26.70
CA LYS A 513 14.25 -26.73 -27.52
C LYS A 513 12.96 -27.23 -26.88
N GLU A 514 11.84 -27.51 -27.53
CA GLU A 514 11.40 -27.66 -28.90
C GLU A 514 9.88 -27.38 -28.88
N ARG A 515 9.32 -26.92 -30.00
CA ARG A 515 7.89 -27.07 -30.26
C ARG A 515 7.62 -28.54 -30.59
N GLU A 516 6.41 -28.97 -30.25
CA GLU A 516 5.74 -30.25 -30.56
C GLU A 516 5.72 -31.27 -29.41
N GLY A 517 4.52 -31.52 -28.91
CA GLY A 517 4.21 -32.52 -27.89
C GLY A 517 3.53 -31.93 -26.66
N GLU A 518 2.19 -31.93 -26.63
CA GLU A 518 1.40 -31.91 -25.39
C GLU A 518 1.83 -33.12 -24.54
N THR A 519 2.87 -32.93 -23.74
CA THR A 519 3.21 -33.85 -22.67
C THR A 519 2.48 -33.34 -21.45
N THR A 520 1.55 -34.17 -20.94
CA THR A 520 0.77 -33.96 -19.73
C THR A 520 1.70 -33.65 -18.56
N SER A 521 1.96 -32.37 -18.31
CA SER A 521 2.76 -31.94 -17.17
C SER A 521 1.92 -32.19 -15.91
N ASN A 522 2.38 -33.10 -15.05
CA ASN A 522 1.78 -33.31 -13.73
C ASN A 522 1.61 -31.95 -13.03
N VAL A 523 0.36 -31.62 -12.66
CA VAL A 523 0.05 -30.40 -11.90
C VAL A 523 0.74 -30.52 -10.54
N HIS A 524 1.64 -29.59 -10.26
CA HIS A 524 2.24 -29.42 -8.94
C HIS A 524 1.60 -28.20 -8.28
N TYR A 525 1.45 -28.23 -6.96
CA TYR A 525 0.97 -27.09 -6.19
C TYR A 525 2.09 -26.61 -5.29
N GLN A 526 2.50 -25.36 -5.46
CA GLN A 526 3.46 -24.72 -4.58
C GLN A 526 2.74 -24.13 -3.37
N LYS A 527 3.30 -24.34 -2.17
CA LYS A 527 2.87 -23.65 -0.96
C LYS A 527 3.26 -22.18 -1.06
N VAL A 528 2.28 -21.31 -0.87
CA VAL A 528 2.44 -19.86 -0.75
C VAL A 528 1.99 -19.46 0.64
N SER A 529 2.85 -18.81 1.41
CA SER A 529 2.53 -18.36 2.76
C SER A 529 3.16 -17.01 3.09
N ALA A 530 2.61 -16.33 4.08
CA ALA A 530 3.23 -15.19 4.73
C ALA A 530 2.62 -14.97 6.12
N ARG A 531 3.38 -14.35 7.02
CA ARG A 531 2.86 -13.77 8.26
C ARG A 531 2.09 -12.49 7.93
N LEU A 532 1.01 -12.26 8.70
CA LEU A 532 0.07 -11.16 8.49
C LEU A 532 0.10 -10.20 9.68
N SER A 533 0.24 -8.91 9.38
CA SER A 533 0.12 -7.80 10.33
C SER A 533 -0.80 -6.71 9.76
N VAL A 534 -1.30 -5.83 10.63
CA VAL A 534 -2.17 -4.71 10.23
C VAL A 534 -1.52 -3.87 9.12
N GLY A 535 -2.29 -3.61 8.06
CA GLY A 535 -1.87 -2.87 6.88
C GLY A 535 -1.32 -3.73 5.75
N ASP A 536 -1.00 -5.00 6.01
CA ASP A 536 -0.57 -5.91 4.95
C ASP A 536 -1.73 -6.26 4.02
N VAL A 537 -1.40 -6.54 2.77
CA VAL A 537 -2.34 -6.93 1.72
C VAL A 537 -1.92 -8.28 1.17
N PHE A 538 -2.87 -9.18 0.94
CA PHE A 538 -2.62 -10.39 0.18
C PHE A 538 -3.75 -10.65 -0.82
N ILE A 539 -3.39 -11.32 -1.91
CA ILE A 539 -4.28 -11.59 -3.03
C ILE A 539 -4.57 -13.08 -3.08
N VAL A 540 -5.85 -13.43 -3.15
CA VAL A 540 -6.32 -14.80 -3.31
C VAL A 540 -6.96 -14.91 -4.68
N PRO A 541 -6.24 -15.42 -5.70
CA PRO A 541 -6.84 -15.61 -7.01
C PRO A 541 -7.96 -16.66 -6.95
N ALA A 542 -8.90 -16.55 -7.88
CA ALA A 542 -9.97 -17.54 -8.02
C ALA A 542 -9.40 -18.96 -8.16
N GLY A 543 -10.10 -19.94 -7.60
CA GLY A 543 -9.74 -21.36 -7.63
C GLY A 543 -8.61 -21.78 -6.70
N HIS A 544 -7.89 -20.85 -6.05
CA HIS A 544 -6.77 -21.20 -5.18
C HIS A 544 -7.26 -21.58 -3.78
N PRO A 545 -6.99 -22.81 -3.30
CA PRO A 545 -7.25 -23.20 -1.92
C PRO A 545 -6.44 -22.37 -0.95
N ILE A 546 -7.08 -21.79 0.06
CA ILE A 546 -6.45 -20.98 1.10
C ILE A 546 -7.00 -21.32 2.48
N ALA A 547 -6.12 -21.27 3.47
CA ALA A 547 -6.47 -21.21 4.88
C ALA A 547 -5.82 -19.97 5.52
N THR A 548 -6.49 -19.39 6.52
CA THR A 548 -5.97 -18.25 7.28
C THR A 548 -6.15 -18.50 8.76
N ILE A 549 -5.10 -18.22 9.54
CA ILE A 549 -4.98 -18.59 10.94
C ILE A 549 -4.70 -17.32 11.74
N ALA A 550 -5.47 -17.07 12.79
CA ALA A 550 -5.21 -15.99 13.74
C ALA A 550 -4.08 -16.37 14.70
N SER A 551 -3.29 -15.40 15.15
CA SER A 551 -2.31 -15.61 16.21
C SER A 551 -2.97 -16.01 17.53
N GLN A 552 -2.20 -16.53 18.48
CA GLN A 552 -2.73 -16.90 19.81
C GLN A 552 -3.09 -15.66 20.64
N ASP A 553 -2.50 -14.51 20.32
CA ASP A 553 -2.56 -13.31 21.15
C ASP A 553 -3.66 -12.32 20.70
N SER A 554 -4.15 -12.43 19.47
CA SER A 554 -5.11 -11.46 18.92
C SER A 554 -6.10 -12.08 17.93
N ASN A 555 -7.29 -11.49 17.84
CA ASN A 555 -8.21 -11.79 16.75
C ASN A 555 -7.65 -11.20 15.45
N LEU A 556 -7.77 -11.91 14.34
CA LEU A 556 -7.41 -11.42 13.01
C LEU A 556 -8.65 -10.87 12.31
N GLN A 557 -8.58 -9.61 11.89
CA GLN A 557 -9.64 -8.90 11.16
C GLN A 557 -9.19 -8.53 9.76
N LEU A 558 -9.99 -8.91 8.77
CA LEU A 558 -9.67 -8.78 7.35
C LEU A 558 -10.83 -8.10 6.62
N VAL A 559 -10.51 -7.19 5.71
CA VAL A 559 -11.46 -6.66 4.72
C VAL A 559 -11.03 -7.13 3.34
N ALA A 560 -11.96 -7.65 2.55
CA ALA A 560 -11.68 -8.17 1.22
C ALA A 560 -12.52 -7.48 0.16
N PHE A 561 -11.88 -6.97 -0.88
CA PHE A 561 -12.56 -6.62 -2.13
C PHE A 561 -12.49 -7.81 -3.08
N GLY A 562 -13.64 -8.34 -3.49
CA GLY A 562 -13.71 -9.43 -4.45
C GLY A 562 -14.00 -8.92 -5.85
N ILE A 563 -13.04 -9.07 -6.75
CA ILE A 563 -13.20 -8.76 -8.17
C ILE A 563 -13.94 -9.91 -8.83
N LYS A 564 -14.84 -9.63 -9.78
CA LYS A 564 -15.75 -10.62 -10.38
C LYS A 564 -16.64 -11.33 -9.35
N GLY A 565 -17.25 -10.53 -8.48
CA GLY A 565 -18.00 -10.98 -7.31
C GLY A 565 -19.33 -11.70 -7.63
N SER A 566 -19.95 -11.39 -8.76
CA SER A 566 -21.25 -11.94 -9.15
C SER A 566 -21.20 -13.45 -9.25
N TYR A 567 -22.15 -14.11 -8.60
CA TYR A 567 -22.26 -15.59 -8.55
C TYR A 567 -21.00 -16.31 -8.01
N ASN A 568 -20.13 -15.62 -7.29
CA ASN A 568 -19.02 -16.28 -6.62
C ASN A 568 -19.53 -17.16 -5.47
N GLN A 569 -19.00 -18.38 -5.38
CA GLN A 569 -19.27 -19.32 -4.29
C GLN A 569 -17.99 -19.60 -3.52
N LYS A 570 -18.12 -19.92 -2.23
CA LYS A 570 -17.02 -20.40 -1.40
C LYS A 570 -17.21 -21.88 -1.15
N TYR A 571 -16.24 -22.67 -1.59
CA TYR A 571 -16.25 -24.11 -1.37
C TYR A 571 -15.23 -24.48 -0.31
N PHE A 572 -15.74 -24.92 0.84
CA PHE A 572 -14.94 -25.43 1.94
C PHE A 572 -14.47 -26.86 1.63
N LEU A 573 -13.18 -27.11 1.89
CA LEU A 573 -12.50 -28.37 1.62
C LEU A 573 -12.39 -29.26 2.88
N ALA A 574 -12.72 -28.71 4.05
CA ALA A 574 -12.73 -29.40 5.33
C ALA A 574 -13.76 -28.74 6.27
N GLY A 575 -14.01 -29.37 7.41
CA GLY A 575 -15.08 -28.97 8.33
C GLY A 575 -16.34 -29.79 8.10
N LYS A 576 -17.31 -29.71 9.02
CA LYS A 576 -18.55 -30.47 8.93
C LYS A 576 -19.32 -30.18 7.63
N ASP A 577 -19.38 -28.92 7.22
CA ASP A 577 -19.96 -28.49 5.94
C ASP A 577 -18.86 -28.28 4.89
N ASN A 578 -18.54 -29.31 4.12
CA ASN A 578 -17.53 -29.26 3.07
C ASN A 578 -18.02 -29.93 1.77
N ILE A 579 -17.33 -29.66 0.65
CA ILE A 579 -17.74 -30.15 -0.68
C ILE A 579 -17.70 -31.67 -0.83
N TRP A 580 -16.84 -32.36 -0.08
CA TRP A 580 -16.74 -33.82 -0.16
C TRP A 580 -18.00 -34.51 0.33
N ASN A 581 -18.83 -33.84 1.14
CA ASN A 581 -20.15 -34.36 1.50
C ASN A 581 -21.07 -34.56 0.30
N GLN A 582 -20.83 -33.84 -0.81
CA GLN A 582 -21.61 -33.94 -2.05
C GLN A 582 -21.02 -34.94 -3.05
N VAL A 583 -19.86 -35.54 -2.74
CA VAL A 583 -19.20 -36.54 -3.59
C VAL A 583 -19.61 -37.94 -3.15
N GLN A 584 -20.00 -38.79 -4.11
CA GLN A 584 -20.40 -40.18 -3.87
C GLN A 584 -19.28 -40.98 -3.18
N SER A 585 -19.68 -41.94 -2.34
CA SER A 585 -18.79 -42.76 -1.54
C SER A 585 -17.80 -43.56 -2.41
N GLU A 586 -18.28 -44.11 -3.52
CA GLU A 586 -17.48 -44.87 -4.49
C GLU A 586 -16.47 -43.97 -5.21
N ALA A 587 -16.87 -42.73 -5.53
CA ALA A 587 -15.96 -41.75 -6.15
C ALA A 587 -14.84 -41.36 -5.19
N LYS A 588 -15.13 -41.21 -3.88
CA LYS A 588 -14.11 -41.01 -2.84
C LYS A 588 -13.16 -42.20 -2.74
N GLU A 589 -13.70 -43.41 -2.71
CA GLU A 589 -12.90 -44.63 -2.61
C GLU A 589 -11.91 -44.76 -3.77
N LEU A 590 -12.37 -44.53 -5.00
CA LEU A 590 -11.52 -44.52 -6.19
C LEU A 590 -10.49 -43.38 -6.15
N SER A 591 -10.88 -42.19 -5.66
CA SER A 591 -10.02 -41.00 -5.64
C SER A 591 -8.88 -41.12 -4.63
N PHE A 592 -9.17 -41.63 -3.43
CA PHE A 592 -8.19 -41.76 -2.34
C PHE A 592 -7.51 -43.13 -2.31
N LYS A 593 -8.02 -44.12 -3.07
CA LYS A 593 -7.58 -45.52 -3.01
C LYS A 593 -7.67 -46.11 -1.61
N THR A 594 -8.73 -45.75 -0.90
CA THR A 594 -9.01 -46.10 0.50
C THR A 594 -10.49 -46.43 0.63
N PRO A 595 -10.89 -47.48 1.38
CA PRO A 595 -12.30 -47.84 1.52
C PRO A 595 -13.19 -46.64 1.87
N ALA A 596 -14.34 -46.51 1.21
CA ALA A 596 -15.19 -45.32 1.33
C ALA A 596 -15.57 -45.00 2.78
N ARG A 597 -15.81 -46.03 3.61
CA ARG A 597 -16.15 -45.88 5.03
C ARG A 597 -15.04 -45.18 5.82
N GLU A 598 -13.78 -45.54 5.58
CA GLU A 598 -12.62 -44.93 6.24
C GLU A 598 -12.44 -43.49 5.78
N VAL A 599 -12.59 -43.21 4.48
CA VAL A 599 -12.54 -41.84 3.96
C VAL A 599 -13.64 -40.97 4.57
N GLU A 600 -14.87 -41.49 4.67
CA GLU A 600 -15.99 -40.76 5.29
C GLU A 600 -15.77 -40.52 6.78
N GLU A 601 -15.20 -41.48 7.51
CA GLU A 601 -14.84 -41.32 8.92
C GLU A 601 -13.83 -40.18 9.10
N ILE A 602 -12.77 -40.16 8.29
CA ILE A 602 -11.75 -39.10 8.32
C ILE A 602 -12.35 -37.73 7.99
N LEU A 603 -13.10 -37.62 6.88
CA LEU A 603 -13.66 -36.34 6.44
C LEU A 603 -14.75 -35.79 7.36
N ARG A 604 -15.43 -36.66 8.12
CA ARG A 604 -16.46 -36.28 9.11
C ARG A 604 -15.94 -36.08 10.53
N SER A 605 -14.65 -36.34 10.78
CA SER A 605 -14.03 -36.18 12.11
C SER A 605 -14.06 -34.74 12.65
N GLN A 606 -14.14 -33.74 11.77
CA GLN A 606 -14.24 -32.33 12.18
C GLN A 606 -15.72 -31.92 12.34
N GLU A 607 -16.14 -31.70 13.58
CA GLU A 607 -17.53 -31.38 13.92
C GLU A 607 -17.93 -29.91 13.66
N GLN A 608 -16.96 -29.01 13.54
CA GLN A 608 -17.22 -27.58 13.29
C GLN A 608 -17.17 -27.25 11.80
N SER A 609 -17.96 -26.26 11.36
CA SER A 609 -17.96 -25.72 10.00
C SER A 609 -17.33 -24.34 9.94
N TYR A 610 -16.79 -23.97 8.77
CA TYR A 610 -16.30 -22.64 8.43
C TYR A 610 -15.06 -22.19 9.20
N PHE A 611 -15.19 -21.94 10.51
CA PHE A 611 -14.07 -21.56 11.38
C PHE A 611 -13.79 -22.67 12.38
N LEU A 612 -12.51 -23.04 12.51
CA LEU A 612 -12.05 -24.19 13.27
C LEU A 612 -11.10 -23.74 14.39
N PRO A 613 -10.88 -24.57 15.44
CA PRO A 613 -9.71 -24.37 16.29
C PRO A 613 -8.44 -24.45 15.46
N GLY A 614 -7.56 -23.46 15.60
CA GLY A 614 -6.26 -23.45 14.96
C GLY A 614 -5.29 -24.47 15.58
N PRO A 615 -4.11 -24.66 14.97
CA PRO A 615 -3.16 -25.70 15.36
C PRO A 615 -2.75 -25.71 16.85
N GLY A 616 -2.66 -24.55 17.50
CA GLY A 616 -2.26 -24.45 18.91
C GLY A 616 -3.36 -24.67 19.96
N GLN A 617 -4.63 -24.76 19.56
CA GLN A 617 -5.74 -24.98 20.52
C GLN A 617 -6.15 -26.45 20.65
N ARG A 618 -5.68 -27.34 19.78
CA ARG A 618 -6.00 -28.77 19.86
C ARG A 618 -5.26 -29.48 21.00
N GLU A 619 -4.10 -28.97 21.42
CA GLU A 619 -3.29 -29.57 22.48
C GLU A 619 -3.89 -29.40 23.89
N GLU A 620 -4.71 -28.36 24.13
CA GLU A 620 -5.34 -28.14 25.45
C GLU A 620 -6.64 -28.93 25.67
N GLY A 621 -7.28 -29.41 24.60
CA GLY A 621 -8.53 -30.19 24.67
C GLY A 621 -8.35 -31.71 24.63
N GLY A 622 -7.12 -32.19 24.41
CA GLY A 622 -6.82 -33.57 24.05
C GLY A 622 -5.91 -34.30 25.04
N LYS A 623 -6.16 -34.22 26.36
CA LYS A 623 -5.68 -35.27 27.27
C LYS A 623 -6.58 -36.49 27.12
N GLY A 624 -6.38 -37.23 26.03
CA GLY A 624 -7.11 -38.45 25.73
C GLY A 624 -6.71 -39.05 24.40
N HIS A 625 -5.77 -39.99 24.45
CA HIS A 625 -5.40 -40.94 23.39
C HIS A 625 -4.56 -40.38 22.22
N HIS A 626 -3.26 -40.24 22.49
CA HIS A 626 -2.24 -40.42 21.47
C HIS A 626 -2.31 -41.87 20.95
N VAL A 627 -2.81 -42.06 19.73
CA VAL A 627 -2.34 -43.15 18.88
C VAL A 627 -1.46 -42.50 17.84
N ALA A 628 -0.14 -42.65 18.00
CA ALA A 628 0.83 -42.24 17.00
C ALA A 628 0.52 -42.96 15.69
N SER A 629 0.29 -42.20 14.61
CA SER A 629 0.17 -42.77 13.28
C SER A 629 1.57 -43.10 12.75
N ILE A 630 1.72 -44.33 12.25
CA ILE A 630 2.97 -44.96 11.78
C ILE A 630 3.60 -44.28 10.54
N LEU A 631 3.00 -43.20 10.02
CA LEU A 631 3.48 -42.53 8.80
C LEU A 631 4.59 -41.48 9.02
N ASP A 632 4.99 -41.20 10.25
CA ASP A 632 6.19 -40.39 10.56
C ASP A 632 7.51 -41.21 10.52
N PHE A 633 7.48 -42.45 10.01
CA PHE A 633 8.61 -43.38 10.09
C PHE A 633 8.91 -44.16 8.81
N VAL A 634 8.81 -43.58 7.61
CA VAL A 634 9.55 -44.15 6.46
C VAL A 634 10.04 -43.04 5.52
N GLY A 635 11.30 -42.65 5.68
CA GLY A 635 12.09 -42.10 4.59
C GLY A 635 12.64 -43.25 3.76
N PHE A 636 12.24 -43.32 2.49
CA PHE A 636 12.98 -43.89 1.37
C PHE A 636 12.54 -43.21 0.08
#